data_AF-A0A845Z5Z3-F1
#
_entry.id   AF-A0A845Z5Z3-F1
#
_cell.length_a   1.000
_cell.length_b   1.000
_cell.length_c   1.000
_cell.angle_alpha   90.00
_cell.angle_beta   90.00
_cell.angle_gamma   90.00
#
_symmetry.space_group_name_H-M   'P 1'
#
loop_
_entity.id
_entity.type
_entity.pdbx_description
1 polymer ?
#
loop_
_entity_poly.entity_id
_entity_poly.type
_entity_poly.pdbx_seq_one_letter_code
_entity_poly.pdbx_strand_id
1 'polypeptide(L)'
;MNGESALKLLLIDNDPIFRMGLKFSCEQFSDIEIVGEAEVGTEAIKVIENLIKQEKKFVIILDIETQNLSAQTTQDLNISGIEFCQQLKTSYPQLLILLLTSLQESALLILMQELGVNGYCLKGISISELVTIIRQIANGQSYWVNSSLGEYVPENYGKVTISNLKVQTANFFKTLRYKVCKSGLKQIDLSLAEITSQLDESVKNLDRNNLTSVLNVAINSGQRRELLTARWIVNKLLPTSFRLPEEQQEDINIDSSFDSNLQHFTGLQIDNKKSNSVNINQPIVPTKNSEVISPTPTEEINVQTALFEATIAKLNSNLINLSRLPMEIDILRGAKKQELIYIALCKFEDLLDELRTTPISPEKIPQKRNEIVSNLWEVTTQVFFSKYYQVEISSSTMTLNSFAEKIRVEVIPVLLNDLDNVDKFILNKIPLVEELIGHLLFQVPLVVDNKSCAVGTLEAMQLSEGLLQNLLISIANAVMYPLLNNFADVEEIKEDFYSRQLLSTRDIEKFRNSLSWRYRIEKYVGEPKAIFESNFSLFVLNETGIKKMAIYSPRRHELAKLSGIPLTVTLLLETRDAIAPGIRAIVSFIGSGIVYLLTQVVGRGIGLIGRGIFQGLGSSFQDAKFGRNNNRGETRRNNQEM
;
A
#
# COMPACT_ATOMS: atom_id res chain seq x y z
N MET A 1 48.19 30.38 -19.79
CA MET A 1 47.31 29.51 -18.97
C MET A 1 46.18 30.39 -18.50
N ASN A 2 45.02 30.34 -19.18
CA ASN A 2 43.85 31.13 -18.78
C ASN A 2 43.39 30.60 -17.43
N GLY A 3 43.41 31.44 -16.40
CA GLY A 3 43.01 31.10 -15.05
C GLY A 3 41.49 30.91 -14.97
N GLU A 4 41.00 29.75 -15.38
CA GLU A 4 39.66 29.31 -15.00
C GLU A 4 39.71 28.98 -13.50
N SER A 5 38.95 29.75 -12.72
CA SER A 5 38.80 29.54 -11.28
C SER A 5 38.28 28.12 -11.02
N ALA A 6 38.98 27.36 -10.17
CA ALA A 6 38.56 26.03 -9.77
C ALA A 6 37.09 26.02 -9.28
N LEU A 7 36.36 24.97 -9.63
CA LEU A 7 34.97 24.78 -9.28
C LEU A 7 34.89 24.38 -7.81
N LYS A 8 34.25 25.25 -7.03
CA LYS A 8 34.17 25.10 -5.58
C LYS A 8 33.01 24.19 -5.18
N LEU A 9 33.30 23.18 -4.38
CA LEU A 9 32.34 22.18 -3.91
C LEU A 9 32.20 22.17 -2.39
N LEU A 10 30.95 22.08 -1.95
CA LEU A 10 30.59 21.81 -0.56
C LEU A 10 29.94 20.44 -0.48
N LEU A 11 30.50 19.56 0.36
CA LEU A 11 29.96 18.20 0.57
C LEU A 11 29.11 18.17 1.83
N ILE A 12 27.85 17.75 1.70
CA ILE A 12 26.93 17.61 2.83
C ILE A 12 26.34 16.20 2.83
N ASP A 13 26.76 15.39 3.80
CA ASP A 13 26.32 14.01 4.01
C ASP A 13 26.51 13.69 5.51
N ASN A 14 25.74 12.75 6.08
CA ASN A 14 25.91 12.32 7.48
C ASN A 14 26.93 11.18 7.64
N ASP A 15 27.30 10.49 6.55
CA ASP A 15 28.31 9.43 6.55
C ASP A 15 29.73 10.00 6.34
N PRO A 16 30.60 10.02 7.37
CA PRO A 16 31.95 10.55 7.25
C PRO A 16 32.84 9.73 6.30
N ILE A 17 32.60 8.42 6.16
CA ILE A 17 33.37 7.56 5.24
C ILE A 17 33.02 7.94 3.80
N PHE A 18 31.74 8.16 3.52
CA PHE A 18 31.29 8.60 2.20
C PHE A 18 31.84 9.98 1.83
N ARG A 19 31.79 10.96 2.76
CA ARG A 19 32.41 12.29 2.55
C ARG A 19 33.89 12.18 2.23
N MET A 20 34.64 11.39 2.99
CA MET A 20 36.08 11.20 2.78
C MET A 20 36.39 10.56 1.42
N GLY A 21 35.63 9.54 1.02
CA GLY A 21 35.79 8.88 -0.28
C GLY A 21 35.47 9.80 -1.47
N LEU A 22 34.39 10.59 -1.35
CA LEU A 22 33.99 11.54 -2.38
C LEU A 22 35.01 12.68 -2.52
N LYS A 23 35.49 13.22 -1.40
CA LYS A 23 36.56 14.22 -1.37
C LYS A 23 37.83 13.72 -2.06
N PHE A 24 38.36 12.57 -1.63
CA PHE A 24 39.57 11.99 -2.22
C PHE A 24 39.43 11.74 -3.73
N SER A 25 38.23 11.33 -4.18
CA SER A 25 37.97 11.06 -5.58
C SER A 25 37.85 12.34 -6.42
N CYS A 26 37.20 13.38 -5.89
CA CYS A 26 37.03 14.67 -6.56
C CYS A 26 38.33 15.49 -6.61
N GLU A 27 39.20 15.40 -5.61
CA GLU A 27 40.50 16.09 -5.56
C GLU A 27 41.50 15.60 -6.64
N GLN A 28 41.21 14.47 -7.30
CA GLN A 28 42.00 14.02 -8.46
C GLN A 28 41.80 14.87 -9.72
N PHE A 29 40.77 15.73 -9.74
CA PHE A 29 40.45 16.62 -10.85
C PHE A 29 40.98 18.02 -10.54
N SER A 30 41.94 18.51 -11.34
CA SER A 30 42.64 19.77 -11.10
C SER A 30 41.74 21.02 -11.15
N ASP A 31 40.54 20.90 -11.70
CA ASP A 31 39.55 21.96 -11.83
C ASP A 31 38.47 21.93 -10.73
N ILE A 32 38.58 21.04 -9.74
CA ILE A 32 37.66 20.94 -8.59
C ILE A 32 38.40 21.25 -7.29
N GLU A 33 37.78 22.07 -6.45
CA GLU A 33 38.27 22.43 -5.12
C GLU A 33 37.17 22.16 -4.08
N ILE A 34 37.46 21.31 -3.08
CA ILE A 34 36.54 21.10 -1.95
C ILE A 34 36.75 22.22 -0.94
N VAL A 35 35.77 23.12 -0.82
CA VAL A 35 35.83 24.31 0.05
C VAL A 35 35.20 24.11 1.41
N GLY A 36 34.52 22.97 1.61
CA GLY A 36 33.96 22.60 2.90
C GLY A 36 33.31 21.23 2.91
N GLU A 37 33.14 20.70 4.10
CA GLU A 37 32.39 19.47 4.39
C GLU A 37 31.56 19.71 5.66
N ALA A 38 30.34 19.18 5.70
CA ALA A 38 29.47 19.31 6.86
C ALA A 38 28.46 18.16 6.94
N GLU A 39 27.91 17.94 8.12
CA GLU A 39 26.74 17.08 8.32
C GLU A 39 25.45 17.88 8.11
N VAL A 40 24.36 17.20 7.72
CA VAL A 40 23.07 17.85 7.47
C VAL A 40 22.54 18.41 8.79
N GLY A 41 22.28 19.72 8.81
CA GLY A 41 21.79 20.41 10.00
C GLY A 41 22.30 21.84 10.11
N THR A 42 22.33 22.38 11.33
CA THR A 42 22.76 23.77 11.57
C THR A 42 24.23 24.02 11.25
N GLU A 43 25.10 23.00 11.40
CA GLU A 43 26.51 23.12 11.05
C GLU A 43 26.68 23.40 9.56
N ALA A 44 26.01 22.63 8.69
CA ALA A 44 26.00 22.89 7.26
C ALA A 44 25.49 24.30 6.91
N ILE A 45 24.45 24.80 7.59
CA ILE A 45 23.95 26.17 7.36
C ILE A 45 25.02 27.21 7.70
N LYS A 46 25.75 27.05 8.81
CA LYS A 46 26.85 27.96 9.19
C LYS A 46 27.99 27.94 8.17
N VAL A 47 28.34 26.75 7.66
CA VAL A 47 29.37 26.60 6.62
C VAL A 47 28.92 27.29 5.32
N ILE A 48 27.67 27.08 4.91
CA ILE A 48 27.06 27.75 3.75
C ILE A 48 27.08 29.28 3.91
N GLU A 49 26.66 29.79 5.07
CA GLU A 49 26.64 31.23 5.36
C GLU A 49 28.03 31.87 5.28
N ASN A 50 29.06 31.17 5.74
CA ASN A 50 30.44 31.64 5.65
C ASN A 50 30.96 31.58 4.21
N LEU A 51 30.65 30.49 3.48
CA LEU A 51 31.05 30.33 2.08
C LEU A 51 30.39 31.37 1.17
N ILE A 52 29.11 31.71 1.37
CA ILE A 52 28.42 32.75 0.58
C ILE A 52 29.12 34.12 0.72
N LYS A 53 29.72 34.43 1.88
CA LYS A 53 30.44 35.69 2.10
C LYS A 53 31.80 35.72 1.40
N GLN A 54 32.44 34.57 1.27
CA GLN A 54 33.81 34.44 0.75
C GLN A 54 33.83 34.11 -0.74
N GLU A 55 32.83 33.37 -1.21
CA GLU A 55 32.77 32.77 -2.53
C GLU A 55 31.52 33.17 -3.30
N LYS A 56 31.71 33.59 -4.55
CA LYS A 56 30.58 34.02 -5.41
C LYS A 56 29.77 32.85 -5.97
N LYS A 57 30.37 31.66 -6.09
CA LYS A 57 29.75 30.51 -6.75
C LYS A 57 30.38 29.20 -6.29
N PHE A 58 29.55 28.32 -5.74
CA PHE A 58 29.92 26.95 -5.35
C PHE A 58 28.73 26.01 -5.59
N VAL A 59 29.01 24.72 -5.75
CA VAL A 59 27.98 23.67 -5.89
C VAL A 59 27.94 22.84 -4.62
N ILE A 60 26.73 22.60 -4.12
CA ILE A 60 26.46 21.75 -2.96
C ILE A 60 26.13 20.36 -3.46
N ILE A 61 26.88 19.35 -3.01
CA ILE A 61 26.49 17.95 -3.15
C ILE A 61 25.81 17.56 -1.84
N LEU A 62 24.52 17.25 -1.93
CA LEU A 62 23.68 16.96 -0.77
C LEU A 62 23.15 15.53 -0.85
N ASP A 63 23.40 14.76 0.20
CA ASP A 63 22.67 13.52 0.46
C ASP A 63 21.36 13.80 1.24
N ILE A 64 20.27 13.22 0.74
CA ILE A 64 18.92 13.33 1.35
C ILE A 64 18.63 12.14 2.27
N GLU A 65 19.45 11.08 2.26
CA GLU A 65 19.29 9.90 3.12
C GLU A 65 19.74 10.16 4.57
N THR A 66 19.17 11.18 5.18
CA THR A 66 19.36 11.46 6.60
C THR A 66 18.30 10.76 7.43
N GLN A 67 18.37 9.43 7.46
CA GLN A 67 17.87 8.65 8.58
C GLN A 67 19.07 8.14 9.38
N ASN A 68 19.40 8.83 10.47
CA ASN A 68 20.27 8.23 11.48
C ASN A 68 19.55 7.03 12.09
N LEU A 69 20.05 5.86 11.71
CA LEU A 69 20.12 4.71 12.59
C LEU A 69 20.80 5.13 13.92
N SER A 70 20.25 4.62 15.02
CA SER A 70 20.73 4.69 16.40
C SER A 70 20.34 5.92 17.23
N ALA A 71 19.65 5.63 18.32
CA ALA A 71 19.51 6.49 19.47
C ALA A 71 20.86 6.62 20.17
N GLN A 72 21.27 7.86 20.44
CA GLN A 72 21.84 8.35 21.70
C GLN A 72 22.56 9.67 21.40
N THR A 73 22.43 10.62 22.33
CA THR A 73 23.19 11.88 22.44
C THR A 73 22.45 13.11 21.92
N THR A 74 21.89 13.83 22.90
CA THR A 74 21.72 15.29 23.01
C THR A 74 21.22 16.09 21.82
N GLN A 75 20.00 16.62 22.00
CA GLN A 75 19.54 17.97 21.67
C GLN A 75 20.07 18.60 20.36
N ASP A 76 19.10 18.79 19.46
CA ASP A 76 19.09 19.60 18.24
C ASP A 76 19.45 18.87 16.93
N LEU A 77 18.45 18.93 16.02
CA LEU A 77 18.51 18.75 14.55
C LEU A 77 17.95 17.45 13.97
N ASN A 78 16.65 17.27 14.20
CA ASN A 78 15.76 16.55 13.28
C ASN A 78 15.37 17.48 12.11
N ILE A 79 16.18 17.56 11.06
CA ILE A 79 15.76 18.13 9.78
C ILE A 79 15.83 17.01 8.75
N SER A 80 14.68 16.59 8.23
CA SER A 80 14.65 15.67 7.09
C SER A 80 15.45 16.27 5.93
N GLY A 81 16.28 15.50 5.22
CA GLY A 81 17.07 16.03 4.08
C GLY A 81 16.24 16.79 3.04
N ILE A 82 14.94 16.48 2.92
CA ILE A 82 13.97 17.24 2.12
C ILE A 82 13.65 18.62 2.71
N GLU A 83 13.35 18.67 4.01
CA GLU A 83 13.10 19.92 4.74
C GLU A 83 14.34 20.82 4.74
N PHE A 84 15.52 20.20 4.83
CA PHE A 84 16.81 20.90 4.74
C PHE A 84 17.00 21.54 3.36
N CYS A 85 16.74 20.79 2.29
CA CYS A 85 16.82 21.32 0.93
C CYS A 85 15.79 22.44 0.70
N GLN A 86 14.56 22.30 1.21
CA GLN A 86 13.53 23.33 1.14
C GLN A 86 13.95 24.60 1.91
N GLN A 87 14.53 24.44 3.10
CA GLN A 87 15.07 25.56 3.88
C GLN A 87 16.18 26.27 3.12
N LEU A 88 17.14 25.54 2.56
CA LEU A 88 18.23 26.12 1.76
C LEU A 88 17.72 26.89 0.54
N LYS A 89 16.79 26.31 -0.23
CA LYS A 89 16.23 26.97 -1.42
C LYS A 89 15.32 28.16 -1.09
N THR A 90 14.68 28.15 0.07
CA THR A 90 13.88 29.29 0.55
C THR A 90 14.77 30.44 0.99
N SER A 91 15.80 30.16 1.79
CA SER A 91 16.72 31.17 2.33
C SER A 91 17.73 31.66 1.29
N TYR A 92 18.17 30.77 0.39
CA TYR A 92 19.20 31.04 -0.62
C TYR A 92 18.81 30.45 -1.99
N PRO A 93 17.87 31.08 -2.72
CA PRO A 93 17.32 30.54 -3.97
C PRO A 93 18.35 30.32 -5.08
N GLN A 94 19.49 31.02 -5.02
CA GLN A 94 20.55 30.96 -6.03
C GLN A 94 21.57 29.85 -5.81
N LEU A 95 21.51 29.12 -4.68
CA LEU A 95 22.44 28.02 -4.41
C LEU A 95 22.30 26.92 -5.46
N LEU A 96 23.42 26.45 -5.97
CA LEU A 96 23.46 25.31 -6.88
C LEU A 96 23.49 24.03 -6.05
N ILE A 97 22.43 23.23 -6.11
CA ILE A 97 22.30 21.99 -5.32
C ILE A 97 22.18 20.80 -6.27
N LEU A 98 23.12 19.86 -6.14
CA LEU A 98 23.09 18.53 -6.73
C LEU A 98 22.75 17.51 -5.65
N LEU A 99 21.66 16.78 -5.85
CA LEU A 99 21.25 15.70 -4.95
C LEU A 99 21.95 14.39 -5.31
N LEU A 100 22.43 13.67 -4.31
CA LEU A 100 23.04 12.36 -4.47
C LEU A 100 22.39 11.38 -3.49
N THR A 101 21.52 10.49 -3.98
CA THR A 101 20.73 9.57 -3.12
C THR A 101 20.59 8.19 -3.78
N SER A 102 20.31 7.14 -3.02
CA SER A 102 19.96 5.82 -3.54
C SER A 102 18.45 5.67 -3.82
N LEU A 103 17.62 6.63 -3.41
CA LEU A 103 16.16 6.63 -3.60
C LEU A 103 15.76 6.96 -5.06
N GLN A 104 14.86 6.15 -5.64
CA GLN A 104 14.32 6.29 -7.01
C GLN A 104 12.82 6.62 -7.04
N GLU A 105 12.31 7.35 -6.05
CA GLU A 105 10.88 7.65 -5.96
C GLU A 105 10.50 8.85 -6.84
N SER A 106 9.70 8.60 -7.89
CA SER A 106 9.27 9.60 -8.87
C SER A 106 8.62 10.85 -8.24
N ALA A 107 7.89 10.68 -7.13
CA ALA A 107 7.23 11.80 -6.43
C ALA A 107 8.23 12.72 -5.72
N LEU A 108 9.31 12.17 -5.17
CA LEU A 108 10.37 12.93 -4.51
C LEU A 108 11.14 13.77 -5.55
N LEU A 109 11.44 13.18 -6.71
CA LEU A 109 12.14 13.87 -7.81
C LEU A 109 11.36 15.09 -8.30
N ILE A 110 10.05 14.93 -8.55
CA ILE A 110 9.18 16.01 -8.98
C ILE A 110 9.16 17.14 -7.93
N LEU A 111 9.05 16.78 -6.64
CA LEU A 111 9.04 17.76 -5.55
C LEU A 111 10.37 18.52 -5.44
N MET A 112 11.52 17.84 -5.57
CA MET A 112 12.83 18.49 -5.57
C MET A 112 13.03 19.40 -6.77
N GLN A 113 12.53 19.00 -7.95
CA GLN A 113 12.56 19.82 -9.14
C GLN A 113 11.69 21.08 -8.99
N GLU A 114 10.51 20.96 -8.38
CA GLU A 114 9.64 22.10 -8.06
C GLU A 114 10.25 23.05 -7.01
N LEU A 115 11.06 22.55 -6.08
CA LEU A 115 11.82 23.35 -5.11
C LEU A 115 13.03 24.09 -5.73
N GLY A 116 13.30 23.87 -7.02
CA GLY A 116 14.37 24.55 -7.75
C GLY A 116 15.75 23.94 -7.55
N VAL A 117 15.83 22.67 -7.15
CA VAL A 117 17.10 21.89 -7.14
C VAL A 117 17.66 21.82 -8.57
N ASN A 118 19.00 21.85 -8.69
CA ASN A 118 19.67 21.97 -9.98
C ASN A 118 19.97 20.62 -10.61
N GLY A 119 20.12 19.57 -9.81
CA GLY A 119 20.15 18.23 -10.36
C GLY A 119 20.04 17.11 -9.34
N TYR A 120 19.98 15.89 -9.88
CA TYR A 120 19.82 14.65 -9.14
C TYR A 120 20.68 13.55 -9.76
N CYS A 121 21.37 12.79 -8.91
CA CYS A 121 22.17 11.63 -9.25
C CYS A 121 21.93 10.48 -8.28
N LEU A 122 22.15 9.26 -8.77
CA LEU A 122 22.12 8.06 -7.95
C LEU A 122 23.47 7.87 -7.24
N LYS A 123 23.43 7.48 -5.96
CA LYS A 123 24.62 6.95 -5.28
C LYS A 123 25.12 5.72 -6.05
N GLY A 124 26.42 5.67 -6.34
CA GLY A 124 27.05 4.63 -7.16
C GLY A 124 27.36 5.01 -8.61
N ILE A 125 27.04 6.25 -9.03
CA ILE A 125 27.51 6.82 -10.30
C ILE A 125 29.05 6.87 -10.36
N SER A 126 29.62 6.73 -11.57
CA SER A 126 31.07 6.84 -11.74
C SER A 126 31.55 8.25 -11.43
N ILE A 127 32.74 8.38 -10.82
CA ILE A 127 33.27 9.67 -10.38
C ILE A 127 33.50 10.61 -11.58
N SER A 128 33.97 10.09 -12.71
CA SER A 128 34.14 10.85 -13.95
C SER A 128 32.83 11.44 -14.49
N GLU A 129 31.72 10.71 -14.34
CA GLU A 129 30.40 11.14 -14.77
C GLU A 129 29.81 12.15 -13.78
N LEU A 130 29.96 11.92 -12.47
CA LEU A 130 29.58 12.88 -11.43
C LEU A 130 30.28 14.24 -11.62
N VAL A 131 31.57 14.24 -11.90
CA VAL A 131 32.33 15.47 -12.20
C VAL A 131 31.81 16.19 -13.44
N THR A 132 31.41 15.45 -14.47
CA THR A 132 30.80 16.03 -15.68
C THR A 132 29.48 16.73 -15.35
N ILE A 133 28.65 16.11 -14.52
CA ILE A 133 27.36 16.66 -14.06
C ILE A 133 27.56 17.90 -13.18
N ILE A 134 28.54 17.86 -12.28
CA ILE A 134 28.93 19.00 -11.46
C ILE A 134 29.30 20.21 -12.34
N ARG A 135 30.08 20.01 -13.41
CA ARG A 135 30.43 21.06 -14.37
C ARG A 135 29.21 21.63 -15.10
N GLN A 136 28.25 20.78 -15.49
CA GLN A 136 27.00 21.22 -16.11
C GLN A 136 26.19 22.11 -15.17
N ILE A 137 26.02 21.68 -13.92
CA ILE A 137 25.29 22.44 -12.88
C ILE A 137 25.99 23.76 -12.58
N ALA A 138 27.32 23.75 -12.47
CA ALA A 138 28.09 24.98 -12.32
C ALA A 138 27.90 25.93 -13.52
N ASN A 139 27.68 25.43 -14.73
CA ASN A 139 27.38 26.27 -15.89
C ASN A 139 25.92 26.73 -16.00
N GLY A 140 25.08 26.42 -15.00
CA GLY A 140 23.69 26.83 -14.93
C GLY A 140 22.72 25.87 -15.63
N GLN A 141 23.20 24.72 -16.08
CA GLN A 141 22.36 23.65 -16.64
C GLN A 141 21.73 22.83 -15.51
N SER A 142 20.67 22.09 -15.82
CA SER A 142 20.09 21.12 -14.90
C SER A 142 20.33 19.69 -15.35
N TYR A 143 20.47 18.76 -14.40
CA TYR A 143 20.70 17.35 -14.69
C TYR A 143 19.80 16.45 -13.86
N TRP A 144 18.94 15.67 -14.51
CA TRP A 144 18.00 14.77 -13.85
C TRP A 144 18.05 13.41 -14.52
N VAL A 145 18.51 12.38 -13.80
CA VAL A 145 18.50 11.00 -14.29
C VAL A 145 17.04 10.52 -14.41
N ASN A 146 16.56 10.31 -15.64
CA ASN A 146 15.30 9.61 -15.89
C ASN A 146 15.52 8.09 -15.80
N SER A 147 14.69 7.37 -15.03
CA SER A 147 14.78 5.92 -14.84
C SER A 147 14.36 5.07 -16.05
N SER A 148 14.40 5.62 -17.27
CA SER A 148 14.18 4.87 -18.50
C SER A 148 15.25 5.18 -19.53
N LEU A 149 16.36 4.44 -19.43
CA LEU A 149 17.43 4.26 -20.42
C LEU A 149 18.21 5.54 -20.79
N GLY A 150 19.54 5.43 -20.74
CA GLY A 150 20.47 6.51 -21.03
C GLY A 150 20.28 7.05 -22.44
N GLU A 151 19.88 8.31 -22.54
CA GLU A 151 20.21 9.17 -23.68
C GLU A 151 20.15 10.63 -23.26
N TYR A 152 21.24 11.32 -23.55
CA TYR A 152 21.48 12.73 -23.31
C TYR A 152 20.56 13.56 -24.21
N VAL A 153 19.70 14.41 -23.64
CA VAL A 153 18.89 15.39 -24.41
C VAL A 153 19.42 16.79 -24.11
N PRO A 154 20.05 17.50 -25.08
CA PRO A 154 20.45 18.88 -24.88
C PRO A 154 19.25 19.83 -24.97
N GLU A 155 19.25 20.84 -24.11
CA GLU A 155 18.29 21.94 -24.06
C GLU A 155 18.18 22.69 -25.39
N ASN A 156 16.96 22.73 -25.94
CA ASN A 156 16.47 23.86 -26.73
C ASN A 156 14.96 23.75 -26.91
N TYR A 157 14.17 24.38 -26.04
CA TYR A 157 12.82 24.78 -26.39
C TYR A 157 12.48 26.14 -25.80
N GLY A 158 12.32 27.10 -26.71
CA GLY A 158 11.73 28.40 -26.44
C GLY A 158 10.26 28.28 -26.04
N LYS A 159 9.84 29.31 -25.31
CA LYS A 159 8.46 29.72 -24.98
C LYS A 159 7.38 29.10 -25.88
N VAL A 160 6.61 28.16 -25.33
CA VAL A 160 5.22 27.93 -25.75
C VAL A 160 4.35 27.81 -24.50
N THR A 161 3.39 28.71 -24.41
CA THR A 161 2.38 28.89 -23.37
C THR A 161 1.48 27.65 -23.26
N ILE A 162 1.59 26.88 -22.18
CA ILE A 162 0.56 25.94 -21.71
C ILE A 162 0.09 26.39 -20.32
N SER A 163 -0.59 27.54 -20.29
CA SER A 163 -1.39 27.97 -19.15
C SER A 163 -2.85 27.70 -19.49
N ASN A 164 -3.40 26.55 -19.05
CA ASN A 164 -4.82 26.38 -18.64
C ASN A 164 -5.30 24.95 -18.34
N LEU A 165 -4.44 23.91 -18.31
CA LEU A 165 -4.91 22.53 -18.05
C LEU A 165 -4.43 21.88 -16.73
N LYS A 166 -3.72 22.59 -15.84
CA LYS A 166 -3.21 22.03 -14.55
C LYS A 166 -3.84 22.61 -13.26
N VAL A 167 -4.75 23.57 -13.35
CA VAL A 167 -5.21 24.34 -12.16
C VAL A 167 -6.36 23.67 -11.38
N GLN A 168 -7.04 22.65 -11.90
CA GLN A 168 -8.19 22.05 -11.19
C GLN A 168 -7.86 20.80 -10.35
N THR A 169 -6.86 19.99 -10.71
CA THR A 169 -6.54 18.73 -10.01
C THR A 169 -5.69 18.93 -8.74
N ALA A 170 -4.75 19.89 -8.75
CA ALA A 170 -3.91 20.19 -7.59
C ALA A 170 -4.71 20.79 -6.42
N ASN A 171 -5.78 21.54 -6.72
CA ASN A 171 -6.68 22.09 -5.71
C ASN A 171 -7.55 21.00 -5.07
N PHE A 172 -8.02 20.00 -5.83
CA PHE A 172 -8.82 18.90 -5.29
C PHE A 172 -8.07 18.07 -4.24
N PHE A 173 -6.84 17.63 -4.52
CA PHE A 173 -6.06 16.83 -3.56
C PHE A 173 -5.59 17.64 -2.35
N LYS A 174 -5.30 18.94 -2.51
CA LYS A 174 -5.00 19.85 -1.39
C LYS A 174 -6.22 20.06 -0.50
N THR A 175 -7.40 20.30 -1.09
CA THR A 175 -8.67 20.44 -0.35
C THR A 175 -9.08 19.14 0.32
N LEU A 176 -8.90 17.99 -0.34
CA LEU A 176 -9.18 16.67 0.22
C LEU A 176 -8.23 16.35 1.38
N ARG A 177 -6.91 16.57 1.23
CA ARG A 177 -5.93 16.39 2.31
C ARG A 177 -6.25 17.28 3.50
N TYR A 178 -6.57 18.56 3.28
CA TYR A 178 -6.97 19.47 4.35
C TYR A 178 -8.25 19.00 5.05
N LYS A 179 -9.30 18.61 4.31
CA LYS A 179 -10.55 18.09 4.88
C LYS A 179 -10.34 16.78 5.66
N VAL A 180 -9.51 15.87 5.15
CA VAL A 180 -9.17 14.58 5.80
C VAL A 180 -8.35 14.82 7.07
N CYS A 181 -7.32 15.67 7.03
CA CYS A 181 -6.51 16.01 8.22
C CYS A 181 -7.34 16.75 9.27
N LYS A 182 -8.22 17.67 8.88
CA LYS A 182 -9.12 18.41 9.80
C LYS A 182 -10.18 17.50 10.42
N SER A 183 -10.75 16.58 9.66
CA SER A 183 -11.66 15.56 10.19
C SER A 183 -10.94 14.60 11.14
N GLY A 184 -9.72 14.18 10.79
CA GLY A 184 -8.87 13.36 11.65
C GLY A 184 -8.51 14.06 12.95
N LEU A 185 -8.16 15.35 12.92
CA LEU A 185 -7.92 16.14 14.12
C LEU A 185 -9.16 16.29 14.99
N LYS A 186 -10.33 16.57 14.40
CA LYS A 186 -11.60 16.64 15.16
C LYS A 186 -11.89 15.32 15.87
N GLN A 187 -11.62 14.19 15.23
CA GLN A 187 -11.79 12.87 15.83
C GLN A 187 -10.77 12.60 16.94
N ILE A 188 -9.51 12.95 16.73
CA ILE A 188 -8.45 12.85 17.75
C ILE A 188 -8.77 13.74 18.95
N ASP A 189 -9.26 14.97 18.73
CA ASP A 189 -9.63 15.90 19.79
C ASP A 189 -10.84 15.41 20.61
N LEU A 190 -11.84 14.81 19.95
CA LEU A 190 -12.97 14.18 20.63
C LEU A 190 -12.53 12.98 21.48
N SER A 191 -11.72 12.07 20.93
CA SER A 191 -11.18 10.92 21.67
C SER A 191 -10.22 11.36 22.79
N LEU A 192 -9.45 12.43 22.60
CA LEU A 192 -8.62 13.01 23.66
C LEU A 192 -9.49 13.56 24.79
N ALA A 193 -10.57 14.28 24.48
CA ALA A 193 -11.48 14.81 25.50
C ALA A 193 -12.15 13.68 26.30
N GLU A 194 -12.58 12.63 25.62
CA GLU A 194 -13.19 11.45 26.23
C GLU A 194 -12.20 10.70 27.14
N ILE A 195 -11.02 10.34 26.63
CA ILE A 195 -9.98 9.64 27.42
C ILE A 195 -9.48 10.52 28.57
N THR A 196 -9.39 11.84 28.40
CA THR A 196 -9.01 12.74 29.50
C THR A 196 -10.07 12.78 30.59
N SER A 197 -11.37 12.80 30.22
CA SER A 197 -12.48 12.73 31.19
C SER A 197 -12.51 11.39 31.94
N GLN A 198 -12.33 10.27 31.23
CA GLN A 198 -12.25 8.93 31.82
C GLN A 198 -11.04 8.77 32.74
N LEU A 199 -9.90 9.38 32.38
CA LEU A 199 -8.69 9.37 33.20
C LEU A 199 -8.87 10.22 34.47
N ASP A 200 -9.51 11.39 34.37
CA ASP A 200 -9.82 12.22 35.54
C ASP A 200 -10.79 11.53 36.51
N GLU A 201 -11.75 10.76 36.00
CA GLU A 201 -12.66 9.94 36.81
C GLU A 201 -11.96 8.72 37.42
N SER A 202 -11.12 8.03 36.65
CA SER A 202 -10.33 6.87 37.10
C SER A 202 -9.28 7.24 38.15
N VAL A 203 -8.70 8.44 38.05
CA VAL A 203 -7.76 8.98 39.05
C VAL A 203 -8.48 9.41 40.34
N LYS A 204 -9.72 9.93 40.26
CA LYS A 204 -10.53 10.27 41.44
C LYS A 204 -10.98 9.05 42.23
N ASN A 205 -11.30 7.96 41.54
CA ASN A 205 -11.75 6.69 42.14
C ASN A 205 -10.62 5.65 42.27
N LEU A 206 -9.36 6.10 42.28
CA LEU A 206 -8.19 5.22 42.25
C LEU A 206 -8.03 4.48 43.59
N ASP A 207 -8.33 3.19 43.59
CA ASP A 207 -8.00 2.28 44.68
C ASP A 207 -6.62 1.66 44.42
N ARG A 208 -5.62 2.09 45.18
CA ARG A 208 -4.22 1.63 45.02
C ARG A 208 -4.04 0.13 45.30
N ASN A 209 -5.02 -0.52 45.92
CA ASN A 209 -5.00 -1.96 46.17
C ASN A 209 -5.75 -2.76 45.09
N ASN A 210 -6.41 -2.07 44.14
CA ASN A 210 -7.17 -2.69 43.05
C ASN A 210 -6.44 -2.52 41.70
N LEU A 211 -5.88 -3.63 41.23
CA LEU A 211 -4.97 -3.70 40.09
C LEU A 211 -5.59 -3.23 38.77
N THR A 212 -6.89 -3.46 38.57
CA THR A 212 -7.62 -3.00 37.37
C THR A 212 -7.71 -1.47 37.34
N SER A 213 -7.89 -0.82 38.48
CA SER A 213 -7.96 0.64 38.56
C SER A 213 -6.62 1.32 38.25
N VAL A 214 -5.52 0.74 38.75
CA VAL A 214 -4.16 1.23 38.51
C VAL A 214 -3.73 1.01 37.06
N LEU A 215 -4.05 -0.17 36.51
CA LEU A 215 -3.74 -0.50 35.13
C LEU A 215 -4.57 0.35 34.14
N ASN A 216 -5.84 0.59 34.43
CA ASN A 216 -6.68 1.48 33.62
C ASN A 216 -6.10 2.90 33.57
N VAL A 217 -5.62 3.44 34.69
CA VAL A 217 -4.94 4.74 34.70
C VAL A 217 -3.63 4.71 33.90
N ALA A 218 -2.84 3.64 34.01
CA ALA A 218 -1.61 3.49 33.25
C ALA A 218 -1.86 3.37 31.73
N ILE A 219 -2.81 2.53 31.31
CA ILE A 219 -3.20 2.33 29.91
C ILE A 219 -3.78 3.63 29.33
N ASN A 220 -4.75 4.24 30.02
CA ASN A 220 -5.36 5.49 29.55
C ASN A 220 -4.34 6.63 29.49
N SER A 221 -3.34 6.65 30.38
CA SER A 221 -2.22 7.59 30.30
C SER A 221 -1.34 7.33 29.07
N GLY A 222 -1.15 6.08 28.69
CA GLY A 222 -0.45 5.66 27.46
C GLY A 222 -1.21 6.11 26.21
N GLN A 223 -2.49 5.76 26.13
CA GLN A 223 -3.37 6.14 25.01
C GLN A 223 -3.47 7.66 24.86
N ARG A 224 -3.51 8.41 25.96
CA ARG A 224 -3.46 9.88 25.93
C ARG A 224 -2.15 10.40 25.31
N ARG A 225 -1.00 9.82 25.65
CA ARG A 225 0.29 10.19 25.04
C ARG A 225 0.32 9.86 23.54
N GLU A 226 -0.23 8.71 23.15
CA GLU A 226 -0.34 8.30 21.76
C GLU A 226 -1.27 9.22 20.95
N LEU A 227 -2.41 9.61 21.50
CA LEU A 227 -3.30 10.55 20.84
C LEU A 227 -2.72 11.97 20.79
N LEU A 228 -1.98 12.41 21.81
CA LEU A 228 -1.27 13.71 21.78
C LEU A 228 -0.15 13.72 20.74
N THR A 229 0.60 12.63 20.61
CA THR A 229 1.62 12.48 19.57
C THR A 229 0.99 12.37 18.19
N ALA A 230 -0.08 11.61 18.02
CA ALA A 230 -0.86 11.56 16.77
C ALA A 230 -1.41 12.94 16.40
N ARG A 231 -1.98 13.68 17.36
CA ARG A 231 -2.44 15.07 17.17
C ARG A 231 -1.31 15.98 16.73
N TRP A 232 -0.15 15.87 17.37
CA TRP A 232 1.05 16.64 17.02
C TRP A 232 1.54 16.31 15.60
N ILE A 233 1.59 15.03 15.23
CA ILE A 233 1.96 14.56 13.89
C ILE A 233 0.97 15.09 12.85
N VAL A 234 -0.34 14.96 13.08
CA VAL A 234 -1.35 15.45 12.13
C VAL A 234 -1.32 16.97 11.99
N ASN A 235 -1.07 17.70 13.09
CA ASN A 235 -0.84 19.16 13.05
C ASN A 235 0.44 19.56 12.31
N LYS A 236 1.48 18.73 12.34
CA LYS A 236 2.70 18.92 11.55
C LYS A 236 2.51 18.59 10.07
N LEU A 237 1.60 17.66 9.76
CA LEU A 237 1.26 17.24 8.39
C LEU A 237 0.19 18.12 7.72
N LEU A 238 -0.49 18.97 8.49
CA LEU A 238 -1.35 20.03 8.00
C LEU A 238 -0.48 21.07 7.25
N PRO A 239 -0.85 21.46 6.02
CA PRO A 239 -0.12 22.49 5.30
C PRO A 239 -0.15 23.82 6.08
N THR A 240 1.00 24.29 6.55
CA THR A 240 1.19 25.62 7.15
C THR A 240 1.21 26.70 6.06
N SER A 241 0.10 26.86 5.34
CA SER A 241 -0.23 28.06 4.58
C SER A 241 -1.63 27.90 3.99
N PHE A 242 -2.65 28.10 4.81
CA PHE A 242 -3.97 28.47 4.34
C PHE A 242 -4.45 29.62 5.23
N ARG A 243 -3.97 30.84 4.93
CA ARG A 243 -4.76 32.02 5.28
C ARG A 243 -5.93 32.02 4.30
N LEU A 244 -7.11 31.68 4.79
CA LEU A 244 -8.33 32.16 4.15
C LEU A 244 -8.23 33.69 4.11
N PRO A 245 -8.72 34.36 3.05
CA PRO A 245 -9.02 35.78 3.13
C PRO A 245 -9.88 35.99 4.38
N GLU A 246 -9.47 36.95 5.21
CA GLU A 246 -10.24 37.39 6.37
C GLU A 246 -11.69 37.62 5.96
N GLU A 247 -12.62 37.03 6.71
CA GLU A 247 -14.01 37.47 6.71
C GLU A 247 -13.99 38.95 7.10
N GLN A 248 -14.12 39.82 6.11
CA GLN A 248 -14.53 41.19 6.33
C GLN A 248 -15.96 41.12 6.88
N GLN A 249 -16.07 41.39 8.17
CA GLN A 249 -17.29 41.91 8.77
C GLN A 249 -17.66 43.20 8.04
N GLU A 250 -18.54 43.10 7.06
CA GLU A 250 -19.39 44.22 6.67
C GLU A 250 -20.73 44.03 7.37
N ASP A 251 -20.92 44.84 8.42
CA ASP A 251 -22.21 45.20 8.96
C ASP A 251 -23.09 45.74 7.83
N ILE A 252 -24.03 44.95 7.33
CA ILE A 252 -25.14 45.47 6.53
C ILE A 252 -26.45 44.90 7.09
N ASN A 253 -27.22 45.85 7.61
CA ASN A 253 -28.55 45.77 8.17
C ASN A 253 -29.45 44.66 7.61
N ILE A 254 -30.10 43.99 8.56
CA ILE A 254 -31.39 43.31 8.38
C ILE A 254 -32.34 44.36 7.82
N ASP A 255 -32.75 44.20 6.57
CA ASP A 255 -34.06 44.64 6.16
C ASP A 255 -34.76 43.57 5.33
N SER A 256 -36.01 43.35 5.74
CA SER A 256 -36.92 42.33 5.25
C SER A 256 -37.20 42.45 3.75
N SER A 257 -37.05 41.35 3.00
CA SER A 257 -37.96 40.92 1.91
C SER A 257 -37.30 39.90 0.97
N PHE A 258 -38.14 39.07 0.35
CA PHE A 258 -37.87 38.16 -0.77
C PHE A 258 -37.38 36.74 -0.48
N ASP A 259 -38.27 35.98 0.17
CA ASP A 259 -38.62 34.64 -0.32
C ASP A 259 -39.40 34.79 -1.64
N SER A 260 -38.82 34.36 -2.76
CA SER A 260 -39.48 33.72 -3.91
C SER A 260 -38.59 33.76 -5.14
N ASN A 261 -38.57 32.62 -5.85
CA ASN A 261 -38.03 32.39 -7.20
C ASN A 261 -36.60 31.84 -7.27
N LEU A 262 -36.50 30.50 -7.28
CA LEU A 262 -35.79 29.75 -8.33
C LEU A 262 -36.19 28.27 -8.28
N GLN A 263 -37.45 28.02 -8.64
CA GLN A 263 -37.84 26.83 -9.39
C GLN A 263 -37.63 27.11 -10.89
N HIS A 264 -37.38 26.05 -11.66
CA HIS A 264 -37.05 25.98 -13.09
C HIS A 264 -35.55 26.03 -13.43
N PHE A 265 -34.96 24.85 -13.63
CA PHE A 265 -34.36 24.46 -14.92
C PHE A 265 -34.08 22.94 -14.94
N THR A 266 -35.13 22.14 -15.14
CA THR A 266 -35.00 20.83 -15.81
C THR A 266 -36.22 20.61 -16.69
N GLY A 267 -35.97 20.48 -17.98
CA GLY A 267 -36.96 20.13 -18.99
C GLY A 267 -36.32 20.12 -20.36
N LEU A 268 -36.18 18.94 -20.95
CA LEU A 268 -36.41 18.69 -22.37
C LEU A 268 -36.86 17.23 -22.53
N GLN A 269 -38.07 17.11 -23.07
CA GLN A 269 -38.87 15.91 -23.30
C GLN A 269 -38.37 15.11 -24.51
N ILE A 270 -38.93 13.90 -24.73
CA ILE A 270 -39.72 13.56 -25.93
C ILE A 270 -40.52 12.25 -25.70
N ASP A 271 -41.84 12.45 -25.72
CA ASP A 271 -42.97 11.67 -26.26
C ASP A 271 -43.16 10.16 -26.04
N ASN A 272 -44.19 9.87 -25.23
CA ASN A 272 -44.99 8.64 -25.28
C ASN A 272 -46.36 8.93 -25.94
N LYS A 273 -46.75 8.13 -26.93
CA LYS A 273 -48.09 8.12 -27.52
C LYS A 273 -48.91 6.97 -26.93
N LYS A 274 -50.00 7.36 -26.26
CA LYS A 274 -51.24 6.65 -25.85
C LYS A 274 -51.41 5.20 -26.35
N SER A 275 -51.88 4.28 -25.48
CA SER A 275 -53.33 4.07 -25.23
C SER A 275 -53.65 2.77 -24.48
N ASN A 276 -54.60 2.90 -23.55
CA ASN A 276 -55.67 1.96 -23.16
C ASN A 276 -55.39 0.77 -22.20
N SER A 277 -55.97 0.96 -21.01
CA SER A 277 -56.49 -0.01 -20.06
C SER A 277 -57.42 -1.06 -20.68
N VAL A 278 -57.33 -2.33 -20.25
CA VAL A 278 -58.48 -3.20 -19.93
C VAL A 278 -58.09 -4.19 -18.82
N ASN A 279 -59.01 -4.33 -17.87
CA ASN A 279 -59.08 -5.20 -16.70
C ASN A 279 -59.33 -6.68 -17.09
N ILE A 280 -59.02 -7.67 -16.23
CA ILE A 280 -59.82 -8.89 -15.96
C ILE A 280 -59.06 -9.79 -14.97
N ASN A 281 -59.69 -10.03 -13.82
CA ASN A 281 -59.42 -11.11 -12.87
C ASN A 281 -59.77 -12.48 -13.48
N GLN A 282 -58.92 -13.51 -13.31
CA GLN A 282 -59.26 -14.84 -12.74
C GLN A 282 -58.10 -15.87 -12.84
N PRO A 283 -58.10 -16.93 -12.01
CA PRO A 283 -56.92 -17.72 -11.62
C PRO A 283 -56.69 -18.99 -12.47
N ILE A 284 -55.46 -19.49 -12.53
CA ILE A 284 -55.12 -20.77 -13.20
C ILE A 284 -54.43 -21.72 -12.20
N VAL A 285 -55.06 -22.88 -12.04
CA VAL A 285 -54.69 -24.09 -11.25
C VAL A 285 -53.83 -25.04 -12.14
N PRO A 286 -53.00 -25.95 -11.58
CA PRO A 286 -51.77 -26.43 -12.20
C PRO A 286 -51.96 -27.71 -13.03
N THR A 287 -50.98 -27.99 -13.91
CA THR A 287 -50.87 -29.27 -14.62
C THR A 287 -49.61 -30.02 -14.19
N LYS A 288 -49.82 -31.23 -13.63
CA LYS A 288 -48.81 -32.26 -13.39
C LYS A 288 -48.40 -32.89 -14.73
N ASN A 289 -47.11 -33.18 -14.91
CA ASN A 289 -46.55 -34.52 -15.16
C ASN A 289 -45.14 -34.41 -15.74
N SER A 290 -44.15 -34.84 -14.96
CA SER A 290 -42.95 -35.54 -15.43
C SER A 290 -42.37 -36.24 -14.21
N GLU A 291 -42.76 -37.51 -14.05
CA GLU A 291 -42.13 -38.44 -13.13
C GLU A 291 -40.68 -38.65 -13.56
N VAL A 292 -39.74 -38.27 -12.70
CA VAL A 292 -38.38 -38.81 -12.72
C VAL A 292 -38.14 -39.42 -11.34
N ILE A 293 -38.10 -40.74 -11.38
CA ILE A 293 -37.71 -41.73 -10.38
C ILE A 293 -36.82 -41.14 -9.27
N SER A 294 -37.35 -41.10 -8.05
CA SER A 294 -36.58 -40.90 -6.83
C SER A 294 -35.68 -42.12 -6.59
N PRO A 295 -34.37 -41.96 -6.36
CA PRO A 295 -33.61 -43.02 -5.72
C PRO A 295 -33.92 -43.02 -4.22
N THR A 296 -34.17 -44.22 -3.71
CA THR A 296 -34.34 -44.60 -2.31
C THR A 296 -33.21 -44.07 -1.38
N PRO A 297 -33.49 -43.88 -0.08
CA PRO A 297 -32.58 -43.25 0.87
C PRO A 297 -31.42 -44.19 1.14
N THR A 298 -30.28 -43.88 0.54
CA THR A 298 -29.02 -44.61 0.74
C THR A 298 -28.14 -43.66 1.54
N GLU A 299 -27.97 -43.96 2.83
CA GLU A 299 -26.99 -43.38 3.77
C GLU A 299 -26.77 -41.86 3.61
N GLU A 300 -27.51 -41.06 4.38
CA GLU A 300 -27.23 -39.62 4.52
C GLU A 300 -25.78 -39.43 4.97
N ILE A 301 -24.89 -39.07 4.04
CA ILE A 301 -23.55 -38.59 4.35
C ILE A 301 -23.74 -37.42 5.31
N ASN A 302 -23.31 -37.58 6.56
CA ASN A 302 -23.29 -36.48 7.51
C ASN A 302 -22.27 -35.45 7.03
N VAL A 303 -22.75 -34.47 6.27
CA VAL A 303 -21.95 -33.41 5.64
C VAL A 303 -21.04 -32.73 6.65
N GLN A 304 -21.52 -32.50 7.87
CA GLN A 304 -20.73 -31.89 8.95
C GLN A 304 -19.52 -32.77 9.33
N THR A 305 -19.74 -34.07 9.56
CA THR A 305 -18.65 -35.01 9.91
C THR A 305 -17.59 -35.06 8.81
N ALA A 306 -18.01 -35.19 7.55
CA ALA A 306 -17.09 -35.23 6.41
C ALA A 306 -16.27 -33.93 6.29
N LEU A 307 -16.89 -32.78 6.54
CA LEU A 307 -16.24 -31.47 6.49
C LEU A 307 -15.16 -31.30 7.57
N PHE A 308 -15.49 -31.76 8.78
CA PHE A 308 -14.63 -31.60 9.95
C PHE A 308 -13.44 -32.54 9.84
N GLU A 309 -13.65 -33.79 9.45
CA GLU A 309 -12.57 -34.75 9.15
C GLU A 309 -11.63 -34.24 8.06
N ALA A 310 -12.17 -33.70 6.96
CA ALA A 310 -11.35 -33.11 5.88
C ALA A 310 -10.51 -31.92 6.37
N THR A 311 -11.08 -31.07 7.23
CA THR A 311 -10.37 -29.93 7.82
C THR A 311 -9.28 -30.39 8.78
N ILE A 312 -9.56 -31.38 9.64
CA ILE A 312 -8.58 -31.97 10.57
C ILE A 312 -7.41 -32.59 9.81
N ALA A 313 -7.68 -33.33 8.72
CA ALA A 313 -6.64 -33.92 7.90
C ALA A 313 -5.66 -32.85 7.35
N LYS A 314 -6.19 -31.70 6.93
CA LYS A 314 -5.38 -30.56 6.44
C LYS A 314 -4.65 -29.80 7.56
N LEU A 315 -5.19 -29.78 8.78
CA LEU A 315 -4.57 -29.13 9.94
C LEU A 315 -3.25 -29.80 10.37
N ASN A 316 -3.10 -31.10 10.11
CA ASN A 316 -1.87 -31.84 10.43
C ASN A 316 -0.64 -31.40 9.60
N SER A 317 -0.81 -30.54 8.58
CA SER A 317 0.29 -29.96 7.79
C SER A 317 1.03 -28.85 8.55
N ASN A 318 2.18 -28.39 8.03
CA ASN A 318 3.03 -27.38 8.70
C ASN A 318 2.43 -25.95 8.73
N LEU A 319 1.19 -25.75 8.26
CA LEU A 319 0.42 -24.49 8.31
C LEU A 319 1.24 -23.21 7.95
N ILE A 320 2.13 -23.35 6.97
CA ILE A 320 2.98 -22.25 6.49
C ILE A 320 2.07 -21.23 5.82
N ASN A 321 2.24 -19.94 6.13
CA ASN A 321 1.47 -18.90 5.49
C ASN A 321 1.99 -18.61 4.07
N LEU A 322 1.18 -18.97 3.07
CA LEU A 322 1.43 -18.75 1.64
C LEU A 322 0.57 -17.61 1.06
N SER A 323 -0.20 -16.91 1.90
CA SER A 323 -1.14 -15.85 1.51
C SER A 323 -0.48 -14.53 1.11
N ARG A 324 0.84 -14.39 1.35
CA ARG A 324 1.64 -13.17 1.20
C ARG A 324 1.22 -12.00 2.09
N LEU A 325 0.28 -12.20 3.01
CA LEU A 325 -0.08 -11.22 4.03
C LEU A 325 0.33 -11.73 5.41
N PRO A 326 0.90 -10.89 6.29
CA PRO A 326 1.21 -11.31 7.65
C PRO A 326 -0.08 -11.61 8.43
N MET A 327 -0.13 -12.73 9.14
CA MET A 327 -1.28 -13.13 9.97
C MET A 327 -0.85 -13.18 11.43
N GLU A 328 -1.73 -12.84 12.37
CA GLU A 328 -1.42 -12.81 13.80
C GLU A 328 -0.87 -14.15 14.29
N ILE A 329 -1.42 -15.26 13.79
CA ILE A 329 -0.99 -16.62 14.12
C ILE A 329 0.41 -16.98 13.60
N ASP A 330 1.03 -16.17 12.73
CA ASP A 330 2.38 -16.47 12.20
C ASP A 330 3.48 -16.31 13.23
N ILE A 331 3.21 -15.60 14.34
CA ILE A 331 4.14 -15.53 15.44
C ILE A 331 4.29 -16.88 16.17
N LEU A 332 3.25 -17.72 16.12
CA LEU A 332 3.18 -18.97 16.88
C LEU A 332 4.10 -20.04 16.32
N ARG A 333 4.54 -20.95 17.20
CA ARG A 333 5.13 -22.23 16.80
C ARG A 333 4.11 -23.06 16.03
N GLY A 334 4.58 -23.89 15.08
CA GLY A 334 3.71 -24.75 14.27
C GLY A 334 2.71 -25.57 15.09
N ALA A 335 3.18 -26.25 16.15
CA ALA A 335 2.30 -27.03 17.03
C ALA A 335 1.24 -26.17 17.76
N LYS A 336 1.63 -24.98 18.27
CA LYS A 336 0.68 -24.05 18.93
C LYS A 336 -0.32 -23.44 17.96
N LYS A 337 0.10 -23.18 16.72
CA LYS A 337 -0.78 -22.74 15.63
C LYS A 337 -1.83 -23.83 15.30
N GLN A 338 -1.40 -25.08 15.18
CA GLN A 338 -2.30 -26.22 14.95
C GLN A 338 -3.27 -26.41 16.12
N GLU A 339 -2.77 -26.39 17.36
CA GLU A 339 -3.56 -26.50 18.58
C GLU A 339 -4.66 -25.42 18.64
N LEU A 340 -4.31 -24.16 18.38
CA LEU A 340 -5.27 -23.05 18.43
C LEU A 340 -6.40 -23.22 17.41
N ILE A 341 -6.08 -23.56 16.16
CA ILE A 341 -7.10 -23.74 15.11
C ILE A 341 -7.94 -24.99 15.39
N TYR A 342 -7.34 -26.05 15.93
CA TYR A 342 -8.07 -27.25 16.37
C TYR A 342 -9.04 -26.94 17.51
N ILE A 343 -8.62 -26.18 18.53
CA ILE A 343 -9.51 -25.73 19.61
C ILE A 343 -10.68 -24.93 19.03
N ALA A 344 -10.41 -24.00 18.11
CA ALA A 344 -11.46 -23.23 17.45
C ALA A 344 -12.46 -24.15 16.71
N LEU A 345 -11.99 -25.24 16.09
CA LEU A 345 -12.85 -26.22 15.42
C LEU A 345 -13.74 -26.95 16.42
N CYS A 346 -13.17 -27.49 17.50
CA CYS A 346 -13.96 -28.15 18.55
C CYS A 346 -14.99 -27.20 19.17
N LYS A 347 -14.64 -25.93 19.38
CA LYS A 347 -15.58 -24.94 19.94
C LYS A 347 -16.64 -24.50 18.96
N PHE A 348 -16.35 -24.53 17.67
CA PHE A 348 -17.38 -24.36 16.66
C PHE A 348 -18.33 -25.56 16.60
N GLU A 349 -17.83 -26.79 16.77
CA GLU A 349 -18.65 -27.99 16.89
C GLU A 349 -19.61 -27.93 18.08
N ASP A 350 -19.08 -27.64 19.28
CA ASP A 350 -19.86 -27.46 20.51
C ASP A 350 -20.96 -26.41 20.32
N LEU A 351 -20.63 -25.29 19.64
CA LEU A 351 -21.56 -24.20 19.36
C LEU A 351 -22.67 -24.63 18.40
N LEU A 352 -22.36 -25.41 17.36
CA LEU A 352 -23.38 -25.93 16.45
C LEU A 352 -24.35 -26.87 17.18
N ASP A 353 -23.85 -27.70 18.07
CA ASP A 353 -24.70 -28.59 18.87
C ASP A 353 -25.59 -27.81 19.84
N GLU A 354 -25.08 -26.77 20.49
CA GLU A 354 -25.86 -25.86 21.32
C GLU A 354 -26.97 -25.17 20.50
N LEU A 355 -26.63 -24.63 19.33
CA LEU A 355 -27.60 -23.99 18.44
C LEU A 355 -28.66 -24.97 17.94
N ARG A 356 -28.32 -26.25 17.74
CA ARG A 356 -29.27 -27.30 17.33
C ARG A 356 -30.31 -27.61 18.41
N THR A 357 -29.90 -27.55 19.69
CA THR A 357 -30.81 -27.78 20.82
C THR A 357 -31.68 -26.56 21.14
N THR A 358 -31.26 -25.37 20.72
CA THR A 358 -31.98 -24.11 20.96
C THR A 358 -33.01 -23.86 19.84
N PRO A 359 -34.27 -23.49 20.13
CA PRO A 359 -35.27 -23.23 19.10
C PRO A 359 -35.02 -21.90 18.38
N ILE A 360 -34.06 -21.90 17.44
CA ILE A 360 -33.68 -20.75 16.62
C ILE A 360 -34.15 -21.01 15.18
N SER A 361 -34.92 -20.09 14.61
CA SER A 361 -35.27 -20.13 13.19
C SER A 361 -34.10 -19.61 12.32
N PRO A 362 -33.93 -20.12 11.08
CA PRO A 362 -32.85 -19.68 10.18
C PRO A 362 -32.80 -18.16 9.98
N GLU A 363 -33.97 -17.52 9.95
CA GLU A 363 -34.12 -16.07 9.77
C GLU A 363 -33.51 -15.22 10.90
N LYS A 364 -33.30 -15.81 12.09
CA LYS A 364 -32.71 -15.11 13.25
C LYS A 364 -31.19 -15.22 13.29
N ILE A 365 -30.56 -16.06 12.46
CA ILE A 365 -29.09 -16.23 12.44
C ILE A 365 -28.36 -14.92 12.11
N PRO A 366 -28.74 -14.12 11.09
CA PRO A 366 -28.05 -12.87 10.80
C PRO A 366 -28.10 -11.87 11.97
N GLN A 367 -29.18 -11.88 12.75
CA GLN A 367 -29.33 -10.99 13.92
C GLN A 367 -28.42 -11.40 15.08
N LYS A 368 -28.13 -12.70 15.21
CA LYS A 368 -27.26 -13.26 16.26
C LYS A 368 -25.83 -13.50 15.81
N ARG A 369 -25.49 -13.20 14.56
CA ARG A 369 -24.18 -13.47 13.95
C ARG A 369 -23.02 -12.93 14.79
N ASN A 370 -23.12 -11.70 15.28
CA ASN A 370 -22.06 -11.11 16.11
C ASN A 370 -21.94 -11.81 17.46
N GLU A 371 -23.05 -12.05 18.16
CA GLU A 371 -23.07 -12.78 19.43
C GLU A 371 -22.41 -14.17 19.29
N ILE A 372 -22.77 -14.91 18.23
CA ILE A 372 -22.22 -16.24 17.94
C ILE A 372 -20.70 -16.19 17.72
N VAL A 373 -20.22 -15.27 16.88
CA VAL A 373 -18.80 -15.18 16.52
C VAL A 373 -17.96 -14.68 17.70
N SER A 374 -18.45 -13.69 18.45
CA SER A 374 -17.76 -13.17 19.63
C SER A 374 -17.72 -14.20 20.76
N ASN A 375 -18.80 -14.98 20.97
CA ASN A 375 -18.80 -16.09 21.92
C ASN A 375 -17.80 -17.19 21.52
N LEU A 376 -17.76 -17.57 20.24
CA LEU A 376 -16.78 -18.54 19.73
C LEU A 376 -15.35 -18.08 20.00
N TRP A 377 -15.05 -16.80 19.77
CA TRP A 377 -13.75 -16.21 20.08
C TRP A 377 -13.44 -16.23 21.59
N GLU A 378 -14.39 -15.85 22.43
CA GLU A 378 -14.24 -15.82 23.89
C GLU A 378 -13.90 -17.21 24.44
N VAL A 379 -14.70 -18.22 24.08
CA VAL A 379 -14.51 -19.61 24.56
C VAL A 379 -13.20 -20.18 24.01
N THR A 380 -12.86 -19.91 22.75
CA THR A 380 -11.57 -20.33 22.16
C THR A 380 -10.39 -19.70 22.92
N THR A 381 -10.47 -18.41 23.24
CA THR A 381 -9.44 -17.67 23.98
C THR A 381 -9.24 -18.28 25.37
N GLN A 382 -10.33 -18.55 26.10
CA GLN A 382 -10.30 -19.12 27.44
C GLN A 382 -9.68 -20.53 27.46
N VAL A 383 -9.97 -21.36 26.45
CA VAL A 383 -9.43 -22.73 26.37
C VAL A 383 -7.96 -22.72 25.94
N PHE A 384 -7.59 -21.91 24.95
CA PHE A 384 -6.22 -21.90 24.42
C PHE A 384 -5.18 -21.44 25.45
N PHE A 385 -5.45 -20.36 26.17
CA PHE A 385 -4.52 -19.90 27.22
C PHE A 385 -4.72 -20.66 28.54
N SER A 386 -5.85 -21.33 28.75
CA SER A 386 -6.35 -21.81 30.05
C SER A 386 -6.88 -20.67 30.94
N LYS A 387 -8.00 -20.93 31.63
CA LYS A 387 -8.73 -19.95 32.45
C LYS A 387 -7.89 -19.22 33.50
N TYR A 388 -6.83 -19.86 34.01
CA TYR A 388 -6.00 -19.36 35.10
C TYR A 388 -4.56 -19.05 34.67
N TYR A 389 -4.33 -18.83 33.38
CA TYR A 389 -2.99 -18.50 32.89
C TYR A 389 -2.56 -17.13 33.40
N GLN A 390 -1.44 -17.13 34.10
CA GLN A 390 -0.86 -15.97 34.72
C GLN A 390 0.55 -15.77 34.18
N VAL A 391 0.90 -14.52 33.95
CA VAL A 391 2.24 -14.15 33.52
C VAL A 391 2.89 -13.19 34.50
N GLU A 392 4.20 -13.33 34.69
CA GLU A 392 4.99 -12.45 35.53
C GLU A 392 5.48 -11.22 34.73
N ILE A 393 5.00 -10.03 35.11
CA ILE A 393 5.37 -8.77 34.46
C ILE A 393 6.26 -7.98 35.42
N SER A 394 7.40 -7.52 34.91
CA SER A 394 8.28 -6.62 35.66
C SER A 394 7.71 -5.21 35.62
N SER A 395 7.29 -4.66 36.77
CA SER A 395 6.85 -3.26 36.84
C SER A 395 8.06 -2.32 36.78
N SER A 396 8.28 -1.66 35.65
CA SER A 396 9.27 -0.59 35.53
C SER A 396 8.65 0.75 35.92
N THR A 397 8.18 0.91 37.16
CA THR A 397 8.00 2.26 37.70
C THR A 397 9.37 2.82 38.01
N MET A 398 9.86 3.74 37.18
CA MET A 398 11.06 4.52 37.47
C MET A 398 10.85 5.36 38.73
N THR A 399 11.11 4.76 39.88
CA THR A 399 11.58 5.48 41.05
C THR A 399 12.98 4.97 41.35
N LEU A 400 13.91 5.88 41.56
CA LEU A 400 15.35 5.65 41.63
C LEU A 400 15.82 4.65 42.72
N ASN A 401 14.91 4.00 43.47
CA ASN A 401 15.23 3.11 44.59
C ASN A 401 14.26 1.92 44.81
N SER A 402 13.36 1.57 43.89
CA SER A 402 12.49 0.39 44.09
C SER A 402 12.98 -0.82 43.29
N PHE A 403 13.26 -1.92 43.97
CA PHE A 403 13.39 -3.25 43.34
C PHE A 403 12.22 -3.47 42.39
N ALA A 404 12.49 -3.93 41.16
CA ALA A 404 11.46 -4.25 40.19
C ALA A 404 10.53 -5.31 40.80
N GLU A 405 9.36 -4.90 41.27
CA GLU A 405 8.38 -5.81 41.81
C GLU A 405 7.77 -6.57 40.64
N LYS A 406 7.94 -7.90 40.68
CA LYS A 406 7.40 -8.84 39.72
C LYS A 406 5.94 -9.09 40.09
N ILE A 407 5.03 -8.65 39.22
CA ILE A 407 3.59 -8.75 39.45
C ILE A 407 3.05 -9.88 38.57
N ARG A 408 2.29 -10.81 39.16
CA ARG A 408 1.57 -11.83 38.40
C ARG A 408 0.25 -11.27 37.91
N VAL A 409 0.00 -11.37 36.60
CA VAL A 409 -1.19 -10.84 35.93
C VAL A 409 -1.94 -11.98 35.26
N GLU A 410 -3.25 -12.07 35.50
CA GLU A 410 -4.13 -12.98 34.76
C GLU A 410 -4.33 -12.48 33.32
N VAL A 411 -4.02 -13.33 32.35
CA VAL A 411 -4.01 -12.95 30.93
C VAL A 411 -5.43 -12.79 30.38
N ILE A 412 -6.33 -13.73 30.72
CA ILE A 412 -7.67 -13.81 30.12
C ILE A 412 -8.49 -12.52 30.28
N PRO A 413 -8.64 -11.91 31.48
CA PRO A 413 -9.44 -10.69 31.61
C PRO A 413 -8.95 -9.54 30.74
N VAL A 414 -7.63 -9.42 30.55
CA VAL A 414 -7.02 -8.39 29.70
C VAL A 414 -7.31 -8.65 28.23
N LEU A 415 -7.23 -9.91 27.78
CA LEU A 415 -7.54 -10.26 26.39
C LEU A 415 -9.02 -10.03 26.05
N LEU A 416 -9.92 -10.43 26.95
CA LEU A 416 -11.37 -10.31 26.74
C LEU A 416 -11.84 -8.84 26.75
N ASN A 417 -11.12 -7.95 27.44
CA ASN A 417 -11.44 -6.53 27.46
C ASN A 417 -11.18 -5.81 26.11
N ASP A 418 -10.49 -6.45 25.16
CA ASP A 418 -10.18 -5.87 23.84
C ASP A 418 -11.19 -6.28 22.74
N LEU A 419 -12.36 -6.80 23.13
CA LEU A 419 -13.39 -7.31 22.22
C LEU A 419 -13.77 -6.28 21.14
N ASP A 420 -13.94 -5.00 21.48
CA ASP A 420 -14.34 -3.96 20.53
C ASP A 420 -13.35 -3.82 19.35
N ASN A 421 -12.05 -3.91 19.63
CA ASN A 421 -11.04 -3.85 18.58
C ASN A 421 -10.99 -5.14 17.78
N VAL A 422 -11.09 -6.29 18.45
CA VAL A 422 -11.15 -7.61 17.81
C VAL A 422 -12.33 -7.69 16.84
N ASP A 423 -13.51 -7.22 17.26
CA ASP A 423 -14.71 -7.14 16.44
C ASP A 423 -14.50 -6.25 15.22
N LYS A 424 -13.99 -5.04 15.44
CA LYS A 424 -13.77 -4.04 14.39
C LYS A 424 -12.76 -4.48 13.34
N PHE A 425 -11.67 -5.12 13.74
CA PHE A 425 -10.56 -5.43 12.85
C PHE A 425 -10.62 -6.83 12.26
N ILE A 426 -11.26 -7.78 12.93
CA ILE A 426 -11.26 -9.20 12.54
C ILE A 426 -12.68 -9.77 12.48
N LEU A 427 -13.40 -9.85 13.61
CA LEU A 427 -14.61 -10.70 13.68
C LEU A 427 -15.75 -10.19 12.78
N ASN A 428 -16.02 -8.89 12.72
CA ASN A 428 -17.06 -8.33 11.84
C ASN A 428 -16.71 -8.43 10.35
N LYS A 429 -15.44 -8.69 10.02
CA LYS A 429 -14.97 -8.82 8.64
C LYS A 429 -15.02 -10.24 8.11
N ILE A 430 -15.31 -11.23 8.94
CA ILE A 430 -15.44 -12.64 8.51
C ILE A 430 -16.69 -12.76 7.63
N PRO A 431 -16.54 -13.05 6.32
CA PRO A 431 -17.67 -13.10 5.41
C PRO A 431 -18.43 -14.41 5.52
N LEU A 432 -19.72 -14.37 5.16
CA LEU A 432 -20.56 -15.53 4.91
C LEU A 432 -20.71 -16.53 6.09
N VAL A 433 -20.62 -16.04 7.33
CA VAL A 433 -20.76 -16.87 8.54
C VAL A 433 -22.18 -17.39 8.70
N GLU A 434 -23.16 -16.54 8.41
CA GLU A 434 -24.59 -16.88 8.47
C GLU A 434 -24.99 -17.94 7.45
N GLU A 435 -24.44 -17.89 6.24
CA GLU A 435 -24.62 -18.91 5.21
C GLU A 435 -23.96 -20.23 5.61
N LEU A 436 -22.76 -20.20 6.19
CA LEU A 436 -22.09 -21.41 6.70
C LEU A 436 -22.93 -22.07 7.79
N ILE A 437 -23.34 -21.32 8.81
CA ILE A 437 -24.15 -21.85 9.92
C ILE A 437 -25.50 -22.33 9.40
N GLY A 438 -26.13 -21.56 8.52
CA GLY A 438 -27.40 -21.93 7.89
C GLY A 438 -27.32 -23.23 7.09
N HIS A 439 -26.22 -23.41 6.37
CA HIS A 439 -25.95 -24.63 5.61
C HIS A 439 -25.75 -25.85 6.52
N LEU A 440 -24.96 -25.71 7.59
CA LEU A 440 -24.62 -26.81 8.49
C LEU A 440 -25.78 -27.20 9.43
N LEU A 441 -26.57 -26.24 9.92
CA LEU A 441 -27.66 -26.50 10.87
C LEU A 441 -28.99 -26.81 10.19
N PHE A 442 -29.33 -26.08 9.15
CA PHE A 442 -30.68 -26.09 8.56
C PHE A 442 -30.70 -26.61 7.13
N GLN A 443 -29.57 -27.14 6.63
CA GLN A 443 -29.46 -27.68 5.28
C GLN A 443 -29.82 -26.65 4.18
N VAL A 444 -29.57 -25.36 4.45
CA VAL A 444 -29.83 -24.29 3.48
C VAL A 444 -28.82 -24.41 2.32
N PRO A 445 -29.27 -24.39 1.05
CA PRO A 445 -28.37 -24.40 -0.10
C PRO A 445 -27.41 -23.20 -0.12
N LEU A 446 -26.15 -23.42 -0.49
CA LEU A 446 -25.17 -22.35 -0.66
C LEU A 446 -25.24 -21.78 -2.08
N VAL A 447 -24.97 -20.48 -2.24
CA VAL A 447 -24.92 -19.84 -3.56
C VAL A 447 -23.48 -19.71 -4.02
N VAL A 448 -23.12 -20.40 -5.11
CA VAL A 448 -21.80 -20.32 -5.78
C VAL A 448 -22.03 -19.78 -7.18
N ASP A 449 -21.34 -18.70 -7.58
CA ASP A 449 -21.46 -18.10 -8.92
C ASP A 449 -22.92 -17.84 -9.35
N ASN A 450 -23.75 -17.39 -8.40
CA ASN A 450 -25.17 -17.14 -8.59
C ASN A 450 -26.01 -18.40 -8.89
N LYS A 451 -25.51 -19.60 -8.56
CA LYS A 451 -26.22 -20.88 -8.63
C LYS A 451 -26.41 -21.46 -7.23
N SER A 452 -27.64 -21.85 -6.91
CA SER A 452 -27.97 -22.53 -5.66
C SER A 452 -27.48 -23.97 -5.73
N CYS A 453 -26.55 -24.33 -4.84
CA CYS A 453 -25.95 -25.65 -4.72
C CYS A 453 -26.56 -26.35 -3.51
N ALA A 454 -27.22 -27.49 -3.76
CA ALA A 454 -27.83 -28.29 -2.71
C ALA A 454 -26.78 -28.90 -1.77
N VAL A 455 -27.20 -29.21 -0.54
CA VAL A 455 -26.37 -29.87 0.47
C VAL A 455 -25.82 -31.19 -0.06
N GLY A 456 -24.55 -31.46 0.21
CA GLY A 456 -23.86 -32.68 -0.24
C GLY A 456 -23.34 -32.66 -1.69
N THR A 457 -23.61 -31.62 -2.47
CA THR A 457 -22.95 -31.44 -3.79
C THR A 457 -21.47 -31.13 -3.62
N LEU A 458 -20.63 -31.53 -4.57
CA LEU A 458 -19.18 -31.32 -4.49
C LEU A 458 -18.84 -29.83 -4.35
N GLU A 459 -19.54 -28.97 -5.07
CA GLU A 459 -19.36 -27.52 -5.05
C GLU A 459 -19.75 -26.92 -3.68
N ALA A 460 -20.88 -27.34 -3.10
CA ALA A 460 -21.30 -26.89 -1.77
C ALA A 460 -20.35 -27.39 -0.67
N MET A 461 -19.84 -28.62 -0.79
CA MET A 461 -18.85 -29.17 0.13
C MET A 461 -17.53 -28.38 0.09
N GLN A 462 -17.01 -28.07 -1.10
CA GLN A 462 -15.78 -27.30 -1.24
C GLN A 462 -15.94 -25.86 -0.71
N LEU A 463 -17.07 -25.22 -1.00
CA LEU A 463 -17.33 -23.86 -0.51
C LEU A 463 -17.50 -23.85 1.01
N SER A 464 -18.32 -24.74 1.58
CA SER A 464 -18.51 -24.82 3.03
C SER A 464 -17.20 -25.16 3.75
N GLU A 465 -16.33 -25.96 3.13
CA GLU A 465 -15.00 -26.27 3.69
C GLU A 465 -14.12 -25.02 3.74
N GLY A 466 -14.10 -24.25 2.64
CA GLY A 466 -13.36 -23.00 2.58
C GLY A 466 -13.88 -21.95 3.57
N LEU A 467 -15.20 -21.86 3.73
CA LEU A 467 -15.84 -20.97 4.71
C LEU A 467 -15.50 -21.36 6.15
N LEU A 468 -15.58 -22.66 6.47
CA LEU A 468 -15.19 -23.20 7.77
C LEU A 468 -13.73 -22.88 8.06
N GLN A 469 -12.82 -23.24 7.16
CA GLN A 469 -11.39 -22.98 7.33
C GLN A 469 -11.08 -21.50 7.53
N ASN A 470 -11.74 -20.63 6.77
CA ASN A 470 -11.58 -19.19 6.91
C ASN A 470 -12.08 -18.68 8.27
N LEU A 471 -13.24 -19.17 8.75
CA LEU A 471 -13.75 -18.84 10.08
C LEU A 471 -12.74 -19.23 11.16
N LEU A 472 -12.25 -20.48 11.14
CA LEU A 472 -11.33 -21.00 12.15
C LEU A 472 -10.00 -20.23 12.17
N ILE A 473 -9.43 -19.97 11.00
CA ILE A 473 -8.21 -19.17 10.86
C ILE A 473 -8.43 -17.74 11.35
N SER A 474 -9.58 -17.14 11.05
CA SER A 474 -9.93 -15.79 11.49
C SER A 474 -10.12 -15.71 13.00
N ILE A 475 -10.77 -16.70 13.61
CA ILE A 475 -10.89 -16.81 15.07
C ILE A 475 -9.51 -16.96 15.71
N ALA A 476 -8.64 -17.81 15.17
CA ALA A 476 -7.27 -17.97 15.67
C ALA A 476 -6.48 -16.64 15.59
N ASN A 477 -6.63 -15.87 14.50
CA ASN A 477 -6.06 -14.53 14.41
C ASN A 477 -6.64 -13.57 15.46
N ALA A 478 -7.96 -13.63 15.69
CA ALA A 478 -8.65 -12.83 16.69
C ALA A 478 -8.20 -13.15 18.13
N VAL A 479 -7.90 -14.41 18.45
CA VAL A 479 -7.33 -14.81 19.75
C VAL A 479 -5.95 -14.20 19.97
N MET A 480 -5.13 -14.15 18.91
CA MET A 480 -3.76 -13.64 18.99
C MET A 480 -3.66 -12.12 18.95
N TYR A 481 -4.65 -11.44 18.35
CA TYR A 481 -4.68 -9.97 18.24
C TYR A 481 -4.48 -9.24 19.60
N PRO A 482 -5.29 -9.50 20.65
CA PRO A 482 -5.12 -8.82 21.93
C PRO A 482 -3.85 -9.26 22.66
N LEU A 483 -3.38 -10.50 22.45
CA LEU A 483 -2.12 -10.97 23.04
C LEU A 483 -0.95 -10.15 22.50
N LEU A 484 -0.92 -9.92 21.19
CA LEU A 484 0.11 -9.12 20.52
C LEU A 484 0.04 -7.63 20.89
N ASN A 485 -1.10 -7.12 21.34
CA ASN A 485 -1.23 -5.73 21.75
C ASN A 485 -0.82 -5.51 23.21
N ASN A 486 -1.11 -6.47 24.08
CA ASN A 486 -0.96 -6.30 25.53
C ASN A 486 0.27 -7.03 26.11
N PHE A 487 0.70 -8.14 25.50
CA PHE A 487 1.68 -9.05 26.08
C PHE A 487 2.78 -9.52 25.11
N ALA A 488 2.98 -8.83 23.99
CA ALA A 488 3.95 -9.23 22.96
C ALA A 488 5.38 -9.42 23.50
N ASP A 489 5.81 -8.58 24.45
CA ASP A 489 7.18 -8.58 24.96
C ASP A 489 7.40 -9.39 26.24
N VAL A 490 6.38 -10.08 26.75
CA VAL A 490 6.48 -10.89 27.96
C VAL A 490 7.27 -12.18 27.67
N GLU A 491 8.37 -12.41 28.40
CA GLU A 491 9.28 -13.53 28.13
C GLU A 491 8.61 -14.91 28.25
N GLU A 492 7.77 -15.12 29.26
CA GLU A 492 7.03 -16.39 29.44
C GLU A 492 6.15 -16.70 28.20
N ILE A 493 5.51 -15.67 27.62
CA ILE A 493 4.70 -15.84 26.40
C ILE A 493 5.58 -16.15 25.18
N LYS A 494 6.75 -15.50 25.06
CA LYS A 494 7.70 -15.80 23.97
C LYS A 494 8.18 -17.24 24.04
N GLU A 495 8.50 -17.73 25.24
CA GLU A 495 8.99 -19.08 25.48
C GLU A 495 7.93 -20.16 25.27
N ASP A 496 6.67 -19.88 25.63
CA ASP A 496 5.58 -20.85 25.53
C ASP A 496 4.96 -20.91 24.13
N PHE A 497 4.78 -19.74 23.48
CA PHE A 497 3.95 -19.62 22.28
C PHE A 497 4.74 -19.32 21.00
N TYR A 498 5.76 -18.46 21.06
CA TYR A 498 6.34 -17.87 19.85
C TYR A 498 7.40 -18.74 19.19
N SER A 499 7.47 -18.63 17.85
CA SER A 499 8.47 -19.31 17.04
C SER A 499 9.87 -18.80 17.39
N ARG A 500 10.87 -19.70 17.33
CA ARG A 500 12.27 -19.35 17.65
C ARG A 500 12.85 -18.26 16.74
N GLN A 501 12.27 -18.06 15.56
CA GLN A 501 12.67 -17.04 14.59
C GLN A 501 12.19 -15.63 14.99
N LEU A 502 11.20 -15.53 15.88
CA LEU A 502 10.54 -14.29 16.28
C LEU A 502 10.58 -14.10 17.80
N LEU A 503 11.75 -14.30 18.42
CA LEU A 503 11.94 -14.11 19.86
C LEU A 503 12.52 -12.74 20.23
N SER A 504 13.27 -12.12 19.32
CA SER A 504 13.86 -10.82 19.63
C SER A 504 12.79 -9.73 19.67
N THR A 505 12.88 -8.79 20.62
CA THR A 505 12.00 -7.62 20.69
C THR A 505 11.93 -6.90 19.34
N ARG A 506 13.06 -6.79 18.64
CA ARG A 506 13.11 -6.18 17.30
C ARG A 506 12.24 -6.91 16.29
N ASP A 507 12.29 -8.24 16.26
CA ASP A 507 11.55 -9.03 15.29
C ASP A 507 10.06 -9.06 15.59
N ILE A 508 9.70 -9.08 16.88
CA ILE A 508 8.31 -8.92 17.35
C ILE A 508 7.75 -7.56 16.93
N GLU A 509 8.51 -6.48 17.14
CA GLU A 509 8.10 -5.13 16.72
C GLU A 509 8.00 -5.00 15.20
N LYS A 510 8.93 -5.58 14.42
CA LYS A 510 8.79 -5.65 12.96
C LYS A 510 7.53 -6.39 12.54
N PHE A 511 7.23 -7.50 13.20
CA PHE A 511 6.04 -8.29 12.93
C PHE A 511 4.75 -7.51 13.24
N ARG A 512 4.64 -6.88 14.41
CA ARG A 512 3.50 -6.00 14.78
C ARG A 512 3.33 -4.83 13.82
N ASN A 513 4.44 -4.23 13.37
CA ASN A 513 4.42 -3.19 12.35
C ASN A 513 3.90 -3.71 11.01
N SER A 514 4.29 -4.93 10.60
CA SER A 514 3.79 -5.56 9.38
C SER A 514 2.27 -5.81 9.43
N LEU A 515 1.74 -6.24 10.58
CA LEU A 515 0.30 -6.40 10.82
C LEU A 515 -0.42 -5.04 10.76
N SER A 516 0.13 -4.02 11.41
CA SER A 516 -0.41 -2.65 11.37
C SER A 516 -0.47 -2.11 9.93
N TRP A 517 0.56 -2.38 9.12
CA TRP A 517 0.56 -2.06 7.70
C TRP A 517 -0.51 -2.83 6.92
N ARG A 518 -0.67 -4.13 7.18
CA ARG A 518 -1.74 -4.95 6.59
C ARG A 518 -3.12 -4.33 6.85
N TYR A 519 -3.44 -3.96 8.09
CA TYR A 519 -4.74 -3.35 8.42
C TYR A 519 -5.01 -2.06 7.65
N ARG A 520 -3.98 -1.21 7.48
CA ARG A 520 -4.10 0.04 6.72
C ARG A 520 -4.31 -0.22 5.23
N ILE A 521 -3.52 -1.12 4.64
CA ILE A 521 -3.63 -1.47 3.22
C ILE A 521 -4.98 -2.11 2.92
N GLU A 522 -5.43 -3.05 3.76
CA GLU A 522 -6.74 -3.67 3.59
C GLU A 522 -7.87 -2.65 3.72
N LYS A 523 -7.85 -1.79 4.75
CA LYS A 523 -8.90 -0.77 4.94
C LYS A 523 -9.03 0.21 3.78
N TYR A 524 -7.91 0.67 3.22
CA TYR A 524 -7.93 1.75 2.24
C TYR A 524 -7.87 1.28 0.79
N VAL A 525 -7.33 0.08 0.51
CA VAL A 525 -7.09 -0.41 -0.85
C VAL A 525 -7.64 -1.82 -1.05
N GLY A 526 -7.33 -2.76 -0.17
CA GLY A 526 -7.69 -4.18 -0.33
C GLY A 526 -9.20 -4.42 -0.31
N GLU A 527 -9.87 -4.01 0.76
CA GLU A 527 -11.31 -4.16 0.96
C GLU A 527 -12.14 -3.39 -0.09
N PRO A 528 -11.85 -2.11 -0.41
CA PRO A 528 -12.55 -1.39 -1.47
C PRO A 528 -12.40 -2.05 -2.84
N LYS A 529 -11.18 -2.55 -3.16
CA LYS A 529 -10.93 -3.30 -4.39
C LYS A 529 -11.75 -4.60 -4.42
N ALA A 530 -11.76 -5.36 -3.32
CA ALA A 530 -12.52 -6.60 -3.23
C ALA A 530 -14.04 -6.38 -3.35
N ILE A 531 -14.56 -5.29 -2.76
CA ILE A 531 -15.96 -4.87 -2.91
C ILE A 531 -16.27 -4.54 -4.38
N PHE A 532 -15.41 -3.75 -5.04
CA PHE A 532 -15.58 -3.40 -6.46
C PHE A 532 -15.53 -4.63 -7.38
N GLU A 533 -14.61 -5.56 -7.12
CA GLU A 533 -14.49 -6.83 -7.85
C GLU A 533 -15.54 -7.88 -7.44
N SER A 534 -16.47 -7.55 -6.52
CA SER A 534 -17.51 -8.45 -6.00
C SER A 534 -16.94 -9.79 -5.51
N ASN A 535 -15.86 -9.71 -4.72
CA ASN A 535 -15.06 -10.85 -4.31
C ASN A 535 -14.84 -10.86 -2.79
N PHE A 536 -14.91 -12.03 -2.19
CA PHE A 536 -14.41 -12.31 -0.84
C PHE A 536 -13.10 -13.10 -0.92
N SER A 537 -12.08 -12.62 -0.21
CA SER A 537 -10.83 -13.37 -0.03
C SER A 537 -10.90 -14.20 1.23
N LEU A 538 -10.92 -15.53 1.07
CA LEU A 538 -10.86 -16.48 2.17
C LEU A 538 -9.44 -17.00 2.37
N PHE A 539 -9.10 -17.32 3.62
CA PHE A 539 -7.94 -18.15 3.95
C PHE A 539 -8.37 -19.61 4.02
N VAL A 540 -7.70 -20.47 3.25
CA VAL A 540 -8.02 -21.92 3.19
C VAL A 540 -6.76 -22.74 3.43
N LEU A 541 -6.95 -23.93 3.99
CA LEU A 541 -5.90 -24.90 4.24
C LEU A 541 -5.65 -25.72 2.98
N ASN A 542 -4.38 -25.89 2.65
CA ASN A 542 -3.90 -26.79 1.62
C ASN A 542 -2.85 -27.73 2.22
N GLU A 543 -2.44 -28.78 1.49
CA GLU A 543 -1.44 -29.76 1.96
C GLU A 543 -0.12 -29.13 2.45
N THR A 544 0.23 -27.95 1.91
CA THR A 544 1.48 -27.25 2.21
C THR A 544 1.33 -26.10 3.21
N GLY A 545 0.11 -25.62 3.47
CA GLY A 545 -0.11 -24.44 4.31
C GLY A 545 -1.36 -23.62 3.97
N ILE A 546 -1.40 -22.38 4.44
CA ILE A 546 -2.55 -21.46 4.34
C ILE A 546 -2.42 -20.61 3.07
N LYS A 547 -3.41 -20.68 2.17
CA LYS A 547 -3.47 -19.87 0.93
C LYS A 547 -4.73 -19.02 0.87
N LYS A 548 -4.75 -18.05 -0.04
CA LYS A 548 -5.96 -17.29 -0.35
C LYS A 548 -6.79 -17.98 -1.43
N MET A 549 -8.10 -17.95 -1.26
CA MET A 549 -9.10 -18.34 -2.24
C MET A 549 -10.08 -17.18 -2.44
N ALA A 550 -10.42 -16.89 -3.69
CA ALA A 550 -11.39 -15.85 -4.04
C ALA A 550 -12.76 -16.48 -4.28
N ILE A 551 -13.82 -15.87 -3.75
CA ILE A 551 -15.21 -16.29 -3.99
C ILE A 551 -16.00 -15.09 -4.48
N TYR A 552 -16.69 -15.27 -5.60
CA TYR A 552 -17.60 -14.26 -6.12
C TYR A 552 -18.86 -14.18 -5.25
N SER A 553 -19.20 -12.96 -4.81
CA SER A 553 -20.47 -12.64 -4.18
C SER A 553 -20.88 -11.20 -4.52
N PRO A 554 -22.14 -10.92 -4.90
CA PRO A 554 -22.57 -9.57 -5.23
C PRO A 554 -22.51 -8.62 -4.02
N ARG A 555 -21.64 -7.59 -4.07
CA ARG A 555 -21.41 -6.63 -2.95
C ARG A 555 -21.86 -5.20 -3.24
N ARG A 556 -22.93 -5.01 -4.03
CA ARG A 556 -23.41 -3.68 -4.46
C ARG A 556 -23.82 -2.77 -3.29
N HIS A 557 -24.44 -3.33 -2.25
CA HIS A 557 -24.85 -2.56 -1.07
C HIS A 557 -23.64 -2.05 -0.27
N GLU A 558 -22.55 -2.80 -0.23
CA GLU A 558 -21.32 -2.36 0.42
C GLU A 558 -20.60 -1.30 -0.41
N LEU A 559 -20.57 -1.47 -1.73
CA LEU A 559 -20.01 -0.49 -2.67
C LEU A 559 -20.69 0.88 -2.52
N ALA A 560 -22.02 0.90 -2.39
CA ALA A 560 -22.81 2.12 -2.21
C ALA A 560 -22.54 2.83 -0.87
N LYS A 561 -22.04 2.11 0.15
CA LYS A 561 -21.70 2.67 1.48
C LYS A 561 -20.27 3.20 1.55
N LEU A 562 -19.43 2.95 0.54
CA LEU A 562 -18.05 3.43 0.55
C LEU A 562 -18.01 4.97 0.50
N SER A 563 -17.12 5.56 1.29
CA SER A 563 -16.88 7.00 1.31
C SER A 563 -15.40 7.31 1.52
N GLY A 564 -14.98 8.54 1.20
CA GLY A 564 -13.60 9.00 1.40
C GLY A 564 -12.56 8.26 0.53
N ILE A 565 -11.47 7.81 1.15
CA ILE A 565 -10.35 7.13 0.47
C ILE A 565 -10.81 5.82 -0.20
N PRO A 566 -11.54 4.91 0.47
CA PRO A 566 -12.12 3.73 -0.17
C PRO A 566 -12.85 4.00 -1.49
N LEU A 567 -13.77 4.97 -1.50
CA LEU A 567 -14.52 5.33 -2.71
C LEU A 567 -13.60 5.86 -3.81
N THR A 568 -12.62 6.69 -3.44
CA THR A 568 -11.63 7.23 -4.39
C THR A 568 -10.84 6.12 -5.06
N VAL A 569 -10.44 5.09 -4.31
CA VAL A 569 -9.75 3.91 -4.87
C VAL A 569 -10.63 3.18 -5.88
N THR A 570 -11.91 2.98 -5.59
CA THR A 570 -12.83 2.32 -6.54
C THR A 570 -13.03 3.15 -7.81
N LEU A 571 -13.16 4.47 -7.70
CA LEU A 571 -13.26 5.37 -8.86
C LEU A 571 -11.97 5.40 -9.69
N LEU A 572 -10.81 5.30 -9.05
CA LEU A 572 -9.52 5.19 -9.74
C LEU A 572 -9.39 3.87 -10.51
N LEU A 573 -9.88 2.76 -9.95
CA LEU A 573 -9.93 1.48 -10.65
C LEU A 573 -10.88 1.53 -11.85
N GLU A 574 -12.07 2.12 -11.68
CA GLU A 574 -13.05 2.30 -12.76
C GLU A 574 -12.51 3.19 -13.89
N THR A 575 -11.90 4.33 -13.56
CA THR A 575 -11.30 5.24 -14.55
C THR A 575 -10.12 4.60 -15.26
N ARG A 576 -9.25 3.85 -14.56
CA ARG A 576 -8.18 3.05 -15.18
C ARG A 576 -8.75 2.09 -16.21
N ASP A 577 -9.78 1.35 -15.85
CA ASP A 577 -10.37 0.31 -16.71
C ASP A 577 -11.12 0.93 -17.91
N ALA A 578 -11.70 2.12 -17.75
CA ALA A 578 -12.30 2.90 -18.83
C ALA A 578 -11.27 3.46 -19.84
N ILE A 579 -10.09 3.87 -19.36
CA ILE A 579 -9.03 4.48 -20.19
C ILE A 579 -8.11 3.43 -20.84
N ALA A 580 -7.91 2.28 -20.19
CA ALA A 580 -7.00 1.22 -20.63
C ALA A 580 -7.21 0.74 -22.08
N PRO A 581 -8.44 0.62 -22.63
CA PRO A 581 -8.66 0.29 -24.03
C PRO A 581 -8.12 1.36 -24.98
N GLY A 582 -8.34 2.65 -24.67
CA GLY A 582 -7.91 3.77 -25.51
C GLY A 582 -6.39 3.89 -25.59
N ILE A 583 -5.70 3.75 -24.46
CA ILE A 583 -4.23 3.76 -24.42
C ILE A 583 -3.65 2.57 -25.20
N ARG A 584 -4.22 1.36 -25.04
CA ARG A 584 -3.79 0.19 -25.80
C ARG A 584 -3.95 0.36 -27.31
N ALA A 585 -5.02 1.01 -27.76
CA ALA A 585 -5.24 1.32 -29.18
C ALA A 585 -4.21 2.31 -29.74
N ILE A 586 -3.83 3.34 -28.96
CA ILE A 586 -2.79 4.29 -29.37
C ILE A 586 -1.43 3.61 -29.46
N VAL A 587 -1.09 2.78 -28.46
CA VAL A 587 0.18 2.03 -28.45
C VAL A 587 0.24 1.04 -29.62
N SER A 588 -0.86 0.33 -29.93
CA SER A 588 -0.89 -0.58 -31.08
C SER A 588 -0.85 0.16 -32.43
N PHE A 589 -1.44 1.34 -32.52
CA PHE A 589 -1.33 2.21 -33.70
C PHE A 589 0.11 2.70 -33.92
N ILE A 590 0.78 3.16 -32.86
CA ILE A 590 2.19 3.58 -32.94
C ILE A 590 3.09 2.37 -33.29
N GLY A 591 2.87 1.23 -32.64
CA GLY A 591 3.61 0.00 -32.92
C GLY A 591 3.46 -0.47 -34.36
N SER A 592 2.24 -0.44 -34.91
CA SER A 592 1.99 -0.77 -36.32
C SER A 592 2.60 0.27 -37.28
N GLY A 593 2.60 1.56 -36.92
CA GLY A 593 3.29 2.61 -37.66
C GLY A 593 4.82 2.42 -37.71
N ILE A 594 5.43 2.02 -36.59
CA ILE A 594 6.85 1.69 -36.49
C ILE A 594 7.19 0.46 -37.35
N VAL A 595 6.37 -0.60 -37.25
CA VAL A 595 6.53 -1.81 -38.07
C VAL A 595 6.39 -1.49 -39.56
N TYR A 596 5.43 -0.65 -39.94
CA TYR A 596 5.28 -0.17 -41.32
C TYR A 596 6.50 0.61 -41.80
N LEU A 597 7.03 1.54 -40.99
CA LEU A 597 8.25 2.29 -41.31
C LEU A 597 9.45 1.36 -41.52
N LEU A 598 9.66 0.40 -40.62
CA LEU A 598 10.76 -0.57 -40.72
C LEU A 598 10.62 -1.48 -41.96
N THR A 599 9.43 -2.01 -42.22
CA THR A 599 9.22 -2.98 -43.30
C THR A 599 9.06 -2.34 -44.68
N GLN A 600 8.27 -1.27 -44.81
CA GLN A 600 7.95 -0.68 -46.10
C GLN A 600 8.88 0.47 -46.48
N VAL A 601 9.33 1.30 -45.53
CA VAL A 601 10.17 2.46 -45.86
C VAL A 601 11.64 2.05 -45.83
N VAL A 602 12.12 1.52 -44.71
CA VAL A 602 13.51 1.10 -44.56
C VAL A 602 13.79 -0.16 -45.38
N GLY A 603 12.91 -1.16 -45.31
CA GLY A 603 13.03 -2.40 -46.09
C GLY A 603 13.06 -2.18 -47.61
N ARG A 604 12.22 -1.30 -48.16
CA ARG A 604 12.30 -0.94 -49.59
C ARG A 604 13.52 -0.10 -49.92
N GLY A 605 13.94 0.79 -49.02
CA GLY A 605 15.17 1.58 -49.18
C GLY A 605 16.41 0.70 -49.30
N ILE A 606 16.57 -0.26 -48.39
CA ILE A 606 17.65 -1.26 -48.43
C ILE A 606 17.54 -2.13 -49.69
N GLY A 607 16.34 -2.54 -50.08
CA GLY A 607 16.11 -3.31 -51.31
C GLY A 607 16.50 -2.56 -52.59
N LEU A 608 16.27 -1.24 -52.65
CA LEU A 608 16.69 -0.40 -53.78
C LEU A 608 18.21 -0.19 -53.82
N ILE A 609 18.83 0.03 -52.65
CA ILE A 609 20.30 0.15 -52.54
C ILE A 609 20.96 -1.18 -52.92
N GLY A 610 20.44 -2.31 -52.43
CA GLY A 610 20.88 -3.65 -52.79
C GLY A 610 20.75 -3.91 -54.29
N ARG A 611 19.63 -3.51 -54.91
CA ARG A 611 19.45 -3.58 -56.39
C ARG A 611 20.44 -2.69 -57.14
N GLY A 612 20.70 -1.48 -56.66
CA GLY A 612 21.68 -0.56 -57.27
C GLY A 612 23.10 -1.11 -57.20
N ILE A 613 23.50 -1.71 -56.09
CA ILE A 613 24.80 -2.37 -55.93
C ILE A 613 24.90 -3.61 -56.81
N PHE A 614 23.84 -4.42 -56.91
CA PHE A 614 23.81 -5.59 -57.79
C PHE A 614 23.88 -5.22 -59.28
N GLN A 615 23.23 -4.11 -59.69
CA GLN A 615 23.32 -3.58 -61.04
C GLN A 615 24.69 -2.96 -61.33
N GLY A 616 25.33 -2.33 -60.34
CA GLY A 616 26.70 -1.83 -60.45
C GLY A 616 27.75 -2.93 -60.61
N LEU A 617 27.67 -3.99 -59.80
CA LEU A 617 28.58 -5.13 -59.85
C LEU A 617 28.39 -6.01 -61.10
N GLY A 618 27.19 -6.01 -61.71
CA GLY A 618 26.92 -6.72 -62.96
C GLY A 618 27.72 -6.19 -64.15
N SER A 619 28.13 -4.93 -64.14
CA SER A 619 28.96 -4.34 -65.21
C SER A 619 30.45 -4.69 -65.06
N SER A 620 30.97 -4.73 -63.83
CA SER A 620 32.40 -5.01 -63.59
C SER A 620 32.78 -6.49 -63.71
N PHE A 621 31.83 -7.42 -63.59
CA PHE A 621 32.10 -8.85 -63.75
C PHE A 621 32.08 -9.35 -65.22
N GLN A 622 31.54 -8.57 -66.16
CA GLN A 622 31.68 -8.86 -67.60
C GLN A 622 33.05 -8.46 -68.14
N ASP A 623 33.64 -7.36 -67.65
CA ASP A 623 34.95 -6.88 -68.11
C ASP A 623 36.13 -7.72 -67.61
N ALA A 624 36.01 -8.38 -66.45
CA ALA A 624 37.04 -9.27 -65.94
C ALA A 624 37.10 -10.65 -66.65
N LYS A 625 36.13 -10.98 -67.52
CA LYS A 625 36.05 -12.27 -68.21
C LYS A 625 36.35 -12.22 -69.72
N PHE A 626 36.58 -11.03 -70.30
CA PHE A 626 36.90 -10.87 -71.73
C PHE A 626 38.37 -10.51 -72.04
N GLY A 627 39.20 -10.30 -71.02
CA GLY A 627 40.63 -9.99 -71.18
C GLY A 627 41.55 -11.20 -71.41
N ARG A 628 41.14 -12.20 -72.21
CA ARG A 628 42.06 -13.30 -72.61
C ARG A 628 41.55 -14.08 -73.82
N ASN A 629 41.57 -13.48 -75.02
CA ASN A 629 41.81 -14.27 -76.23
C ASN A 629 42.23 -13.45 -77.46
N ASN A 630 43.33 -13.90 -78.05
CA ASN A 630 43.74 -13.79 -79.46
C ASN A 630 44.28 -12.47 -80.04
N ASN A 631 45.59 -12.32 -79.86
CA ASN A 631 46.51 -11.99 -80.95
C ASN A 631 46.49 -13.07 -82.05
N ARG A 632 46.01 -12.71 -83.24
CA ARG A 632 46.40 -13.16 -84.60
C ARG A 632 46.25 -11.90 -85.45
N GLY A 633 47.27 -11.24 -85.99
CA GLY A 633 48.46 -11.74 -86.68
C GLY A 633 48.22 -11.63 -88.18
N GLU A 634 49.10 -10.91 -88.89
CA GLU A 634 49.26 -10.83 -90.36
C GLU A 634 48.45 -9.75 -91.13
N THR A 635 48.96 -9.02 -92.14
CA THR A 635 50.24 -9.15 -92.90
C THR A 635 50.57 -7.88 -93.75
N ARG A 636 51.86 -7.50 -93.72
CA ARG A 636 52.86 -7.33 -94.83
C ARG A 636 52.78 -6.25 -95.95
N ARG A 637 54.04 -5.81 -96.26
CA ARG A 637 54.66 -5.32 -97.53
C ARG A 637 54.58 -3.80 -97.79
N ASN A 638 55.60 -3.08 -98.30
CA ASN A 638 56.91 -3.44 -98.85
C ASN A 638 57.74 -2.16 -99.20
N ASN A 639 59.02 -2.38 -99.55
CA ASN A 639 59.95 -1.57 -100.37
C ASN A 639 60.73 -0.43 -99.68
N GLN A 640 62.07 -0.47 -99.59
CA GLN A 640 63.18 -0.45 -100.58
C GLN A 640 63.74 0.97 -100.80
N GLU A 641 65.06 1.08 -100.56
CA GLU A 641 66.04 2.00 -101.16
C GLU A 641 65.91 3.52 -100.90
N MET A 642 66.76 4.05 -100.02
CA MET A 642 67.94 4.87 -100.38
C MET A 642 68.90 5.00 -99.21
#